data_AF-A0A0W0ZW69-F1
#
_entry.id   AF-A0A0W0ZW69-F1
#
_cell.length_a   1.000
_cell.length_b   1.000
_cell.length_c   1.000
_cell.angle_alpha   90.00
_cell.angle_beta   90.00
_cell.angle_gamma   90.00
#
_symmetry.space_group_name_H-M   'P 1'
#
loop_
_entity.id
_entity.type
_entity.pdbx_description
1 polymer ?
#
loop_
_entity_poly.entity_id
_entity_poly.type
_entity_poly.pdbx_seq_one_letter_code
_entity_poly.pdbx_strand_id
1 'polypeptide(L)'
;MGKTVIPQDIRQNEINYICTVLNHQSIRTTQDLRINFYQIIEQIRKNQQIFKENYTTEECFEILKKAIKAYNNVYAYKINLKEEHRVALAAALKKEDKVESTPPFPEDDLSKVTKGYDRLEIALEKEKQINKSILRVLKDKDFAVVPQIIIGSGDTGTTLWLEKFKKYHGATQEQLEKKQLPSVLMIGSDAGNWKHDYTLAQPHSILEQTTAKENPSIYLSTDYYLKNPHANGRHVYQANQVNLGFTEAPLLRASVVRIEKRSNHLGDWKDLKQEYRLIVKTPEGIKSIYTNELNICTGLGPARNIISGSLIPRHQFESLSRVDPTKGFPPIVDGNQFILTDTEELNKEPRKVVIYGGGGTAAACYRKGFFGHDVHTETMEFDKKNQKNSVVWIARQFEKAGTGKLATTALTTAKTRNELIQAEIIKIEPQISGKLLLSFKTEDSGKTTKKFDIECDQLIYSVGQDDSLMRSICKEVEGDLSLVYDKNDMLLNVCSADKKVIFFGAAAMAVREKEYMDATWKWLRSENIGGDVGPGSMPPSRAQIKCYNFWSGQNPISINANIDNQYLIIKYLENAGVEKSIAEQFVKDLLQARKSSTCGASYLLILDLLKKHKLDQIMEIKGHGHLALKTTSEPALPLSKPKQPLLSWLGPQRKTDDANVFVSSSVEDIRLINTMENQEHSVQLFA
;
A
#
# COMPACT_ATOMS: atom_id res chain seq x y z
N MET A 1 40.39 5.91 4.83
CA MET A 1 39.54 4.70 4.92
C MET A 1 38.47 4.82 3.84
N GLY A 2 38.52 3.96 2.83
CA GLY A 2 37.64 4.05 1.65
C GLY A 2 36.18 3.75 2.01
N LYS A 3 35.25 4.51 1.43
CA LYS A 3 33.82 4.21 1.51
C LYS A 3 33.61 2.81 0.89
N THR A 4 33.05 1.87 1.65
CA THR A 4 32.60 0.58 1.10
C THR A 4 31.45 0.84 0.15
N VAL A 5 31.62 0.47 -1.12
CA VAL A 5 30.60 0.69 -2.16
C VAL A 5 30.02 -0.67 -2.53
N ILE A 6 28.76 -0.89 -2.16
CA ILE A 6 27.96 -1.98 -2.73
C ILE A 6 27.90 -1.73 -4.25
N PRO A 7 28.16 -2.74 -5.10
CA PRO A 7 28.06 -2.57 -6.55
C PRO A 7 26.71 -1.95 -6.93
N GLN A 8 26.74 -0.88 -7.73
CA GLN A 8 25.51 -0.13 -8.08
C GLN A 8 24.55 -0.95 -8.96
N ASP A 9 25.07 -2.00 -9.58
CA ASP A 9 24.39 -2.91 -10.49
C ASP A 9 23.93 -4.23 -9.84
N ILE A 10 24.06 -4.39 -8.52
CA ILE A 10 23.40 -5.50 -7.81
C ILE A 10 21.90 -5.20 -7.68
N ARG A 11 21.08 -6.05 -8.28
CA ARG A 11 19.63 -5.94 -8.32
C ARG A 11 18.99 -6.53 -7.07
N GLN A 12 17.74 -6.14 -6.80
CA GLN A 12 17.03 -6.64 -5.62
C GLN A 12 16.76 -8.15 -5.72
N ASN A 13 16.53 -8.67 -6.93
CA ASN A 13 16.33 -10.11 -7.17
C ASN A 13 17.55 -10.96 -6.81
N GLU A 14 18.76 -10.46 -7.08
CA GLU A 14 20.02 -11.12 -6.73
C GLU A 14 20.21 -11.17 -5.21
N ILE A 15 19.84 -10.09 -4.50
CA ILE A 15 19.80 -10.07 -3.03
C ILE A 15 18.77 -11.04 -2.48
N ASN A 16 17.58 -11.09 -3.09
CA ASN A 16 16.50 -11.95 -2.63
C ASN A 16 16.82 -13.44 -2.84
N TYR A 17 17.54 -13.79 -3.92
CA TYR A 17 18.03 -15.14 -4.16
C TYR A 17 18.94 -15.60 -3.01
N ILE A 18 19.86 -14.75 -2.56
CA ILE A 18 20.71 -15.04 -1.39
C ILE A 18 19.84 -15.30 -0.15
N CYS A 19 18.82 -14.47 0.09
CA CYS A 19 17.90 -14.69 1.21
C CYS A 19 17.20 -16.06 1.11
N THR A 20 16.76 -16.47 -0.10
CA THR A 20 16.17 -17.81 -0.32
C THR A 20 17.16 -18.93 -0.03
N VAL A 21 18.43 -18.78 -0.41
CA VAL A 21 19.50 -19.73 -0.06
C VAL A 21 19.69 -19.82 1.46
N LEU A 22 19.71 -18.69 2.17
CA LEU A 22 19.80 -18.66 3.64
C LEU A 22 18.62 -19.40 4.28
N ASN A 23 17.41 -19.24 3.76
CA ASN A 23 16.26 -19.95 4.29
C ASN A 23 16.31 -21.46 4.00
N HIS A 24 16.70 -21.85 2.79
CA HIS A 24 16.89 -23.26 2.41
C HIS A 24 17.87 -23.97 3.34
N GLN A 25 18.96 -23.29 3.72
CA GLN A 25 19.95 -23.81 4.66
C GLN A 25 19.55 -23.65 6.13
N SER A 26 18.30 -23.25 6.40
CA SER A 26 17.71 -23.10 7.75
C SER A 26 18.55 -22.22 8.68
N ILE A 27 19.10 -21.13 8.14
CA ILE A 27 19.95 -20.22 8.89
C ILE A 27 19.08 -19.37 9.83
N ARG A 28 19.22 -19.56 11.15
CA ARG A 28 18.46 -18.83 12.17
C ARG A 28 19.35 -18.02 13.11
N THR A 29 20.60 -18.43 13.24
CA THR A 29 21.60 -17.81 14.12
C THR A 29 22.90 -17.53 13.37
N THR A 30 23.76 -16.70 13.96
CA THR A 30 25.13 -16.50 13.45
C THR A 30 25.92 -17.82 13.42
N GLN A 31 25.61 -18.76 14.31
CA GLN A 31 26.27 -20.06 14.34
C GLN A 31 25.83 -20.94 13.17
N ASP A 32 24.55 -20.94 12.81
CA ASP A 32 24.05 -21.68 11.64
C ASP A 32 24.69 -21.16 10.35
N LEU A 33 24.81 -19.82 10.23
CA LEU A 33 25.49 -19.17 9.11
C LEU A 33 26.93 -19.66 9.02
N ARG A 34 27.64 -19.71 10.15
CA ARG A 34 29.04 -20.17 10.21
C ARG A 34 29.19 -21.63 9.80
N ILE A 35 28.29 -22.50 10.27
CA ILE A 35 28.31 -23.94 9.97
C ILE A 35 28.07 -24.19 8.48
N ASN A 36 27.09 -23.51 7.89
CA ASN A 36 26.66 -23.75 6.50
C ASN A 36 27.26 -22.77 5.49
N PHE A 37 28.22 -21.94 5.89
CA PHE A 37 28.69 -20.80 5.09
C PHE A 37 29.16 -21.22 3.70
N TYR A 38 29.99 -22.25 3.60
CA TYR A 38 30.52 -22.72 2.32
C TYR A 38 29.42 -23.24 1.39
N GLN A 39 28.44 -23.97 1.93
CA GLN A 39 27.30 -24.48 1.15
C GLN A 39 26.42 -23.34 0.63
N ILE A 40 26.25 -22.28 1.43
CA ILE A 40 25.54 -21.06 1.03
C ILE A 40 26.28 -20.38 -0.13
N ILE A 41 27.60 -20.17 -0.01
CA ILE A 41 28.39 -19.53 -1.07
C ILE A 41 28.36 -20.35 -2.36
N GLU A 42 28.52 -21.68 -2.26
CA GLU A 42 28.44 -22.58 -3.40
C GLU A 42 27.09 -22.46 -4.12
N GLN A 43 25.98 -22.42 -3.37
CA GLN A 43 24.65 -22.23 -3.95
C GLN A 43 24.46 -20.85 -4.59
N ILE A 44 24.98 -19.79 -3.97
CA ILE A 44 24.92 -18.44 -4.55
C ILE A 44 25.69 -18.37 -5.87
N ARG A 45 26.87 -19.00 -5.95
CA ARG A 45 27.72 -19.02 -7.15
C ARG A 45 27.11 -19.75 -8.34
N LYS A 46 26.09 -20.60 -8.12
CA LYS A 46 25.31 -21.19 -9.22
C LYS A 46 24.59 -20.11 -10.04
N ASN A 47 24.34 -18.94 -9.47
CA ASN A 47 23.85 -17.77 -10.20
C ASN A 47 24.98 -16.76 -10.40
N GLN A 48 25.64 -16.85 -11.56
CA GLN A 48 26.76 -15.98 -11.94
C GLN A 48 26.42 -14.47 -11.99
N GLN A 49 25.13 -14.12 -11.94
CA GLN A 49 24.68 -12.71 -11.89
C GLN A 49 24.84 -12.08 -10.49
N ILE A 50 25.03 -12.90 -9.44
CA ILE A 50 25.10 -12.43 -8.05
C ILE A 50 26.55 -12.07 -7.66
N PHE A 51 27.47 -13.01 -7.83
CA PHE A 51 28.90 -12.77 -7.71
C PHE A 51 29.51 -12.72 -9.11
N LYS A 52 29.33 -11.57 -9.76
CA LYS A 52 29.81 -11.34 -11.12
C LYS A 52 31.34 -11.41 -11.17
N GLU A 53 31.89 -11.85 -12.29
CA GLU A 53 33.35 -12.07 -12.44
C GLU A 53 34.19 -10.82 -12.17
N ASN A 54 33.64 -9.64 -12.41
CA ASN A 54 34.30 -8.36 -12.17
C ASN A 54 34.20 -7.88 -10.71
N TYR A 55 33.44 -8.56 -9.85
CA TYR A 55 33.31 -8.16 -8.44
C TYR A 55 34.48 -8.66 -7.61
N THR A 56 35.01 -7.75 -6.80
CA THR A 56 36.00 -8.05 -5.77
C THR A 56 35.37 -8.83 -4.61
N THR A 57 36.20 -9.52 -3.83
CA THR A 57 35.73 -10.20 -2.60
C THR A 57 35.03 -9.22 -1.64
N GLU A 58 35.45 -7.96 -1.62
CA GLU A 58 34.83 -6.94 -0.79
C GLU A 58 33.41 -6.61 -1.24
N GLU A 59 33.22 -6.46 -2.54
CA GLU A 59 31.91 -6.22 -3.13
C GLU A 59 30.97 -7.40 -2.89
N CYS A 60 31.45 -8.64 -3.05
CA CYS A 60 30.69 -9.85 -2.72
C CYS A 60 30.33 -9.94 -1.23
N PHE A 61 31.23 -9.51 -0.34
CA PHE A 61 30.98 -9.49 1.10
C PHE A 61 29.91 -8.46 1.48
N GLU A 62 29.94 -7.27 0.89
CA GLU A 62 28.92 -6.25 1.09
C GLU A 62 27.55 -6.65 0.49
N ILE A 63 27.53 -7.41 -0.61
CA ILE A 63 26.32 -8.05 -1.16
C ILE A 63 25.70 -9.01 -0.14
N LEU A 64 26.50 -9.92 0.44
CA LEU A 64 26.03 -10.84 1.48
C LEU A 64 25.52 -10.11 2.71
N LYS A 65 26.19 -9.02 3.11
CA LYS A 65 25.80 -8.18 4.24
C LYS A 65 24.46 -7.50 4.01
N LYS A 66 24.22 -7.01 2.80
CA LYS A 66 22.92 -6.47 2.39
C LYS A 66 21.83 -7.55 2.44
N ALA A 67 22.11 -8.76 1.94
CA ALA A 67 21.17 -9.87 1.96
C ALA A 67 20.86 -10.36 3.39
N ILE A 68 21.87 -10.56 4.24
CA ILE A 68 21.68 -10.97 5.63
C ILE A 68 20.94 -9.91 6.44
N LYS A 69 21.17 -8.62 6.16
CA LYS A 69 20.38 -7.54 6.76
C LYS A 69 18.91 -7.64 6.35
N ALA A 70 18.62 -7.86 5.06
CA ALA A 70 17.25 -8.04 4.58
C ALA A 70 16.60 -9.29 5.20
N TYR A 71 17.32 -10.41 5.26
CA TYR A 71 16.86 -11.66 5.85
C TYR A 71 16.60 -11.54 7.37
N ASN A 72 17.48 -10.87 8.12
CA ASN A 72 17.26 -10.56 9.54
C ASN A 72 16.03 -9.68 9.75
N ASN A 73 15.81 -8.68 8.90
CA ASN A 73 14.66 -7.79 9.02
C ASN A 73 13.34 -8.56 8.83
N VAL A 74 13.30 -9.52 7.90
CA VAL A 74 12.11 -10.35 7.64
C VAL A 74 11.82 -11.32 8.79
N TYR A 75 12.84 -11.96 9.36
CA TYR A 75 12.66 -13.00 10.38
C TYR A 75 12.94 -12.57 11.82
N ALA A 76 13.25 -11.29 12.05
CA ALA A 76 13.70 -10.74 13.33
C ALA A 76 14.94 -11.46 13.92
N TYR A 77 15.78 -12.04 13.07
CA TYR A 77 17.00 -12.71 13.50
C TYR A 77 18.12 -11.72 13.82
N LYS A 78 19.13 -12.21 14.54
CA LYS A 78 20.36 -11.47 14.87
C LYS A 78 21.58 -12.17 14.28
N ILE A 79 21.51 -12.51 13.00
CA ILE A 79 22.60 -13.13 12.25
C ILE A 79 23.62 -12.05 11.88
N ASN A 80 24.87 -12.22 12.27
CA ASN A 80 25.93 -11.24 12.02
C ASN A 80 27.00 -11.84 11.09
N LEU A 81 27.28 -11.15 10.00
CA LEU A 81 28.50 -11.38 9.22
C LEU A 81 29.69 -10.83 10.01
N LYS A 82 30.52 -11.75 10.48
CA LYS A 82 31.81 -11.47 11.14
C LYS A 82 32.97 -11.52 10.14
N GLU A 83 34.12 -10.95 10.51
CA GLU A 83 35.34 -10.93 9.68
C GLU A 83 35.81 -12.33 9.25
N GLU A 84 35.61 -13.34 10.10
CA GLU A 84 35.88 -14.75 9.76
C GLU A 84 35.14 -15.25 8.52
N HIS A 85 33.94 -14.72 8.24
CA HIS A 85 33.18 -15.03 7.03
C HIS A 85 33.74 -14.35 5.79
N ARG A 86 34.40 -13.20 5.94
CA ARG A 86 35.08 -12.49 4.84
C ARG A 86 36.27 -13.30 4.35
N VAL A 87 37.05 -13.84 5.28
CA VAL A 87 38.16 -14.75 4.99
C VAL A 87 37.64 -16.04 4.34
N ALA A 88 36.56 -16.62 4.88
CA ALA A 88 35.93 -17.81 4.31
C ALA A 88 35.37 -17.58 2.89
N LEU A 89 34.79 -16.40 2.62
CA LEU A 89 34.30 -16.01 1.30
C LEU A 89 35.44 -15.92 0.30
N ALA A 90 36.56 -15.28 0.68
CA ALA A 90 37.76 -15.19 -0.16
C ALA A 90 38.29 -16.58 -0.55
N ALA A 91 38.24 -17.54 0.40
CA ALA A 91 38.64 -18.92 0.15
C ALA A 91 37.63 -19.68 -0.74
N ALA A 92 36.33 -19.45 -0.55
CA ALA A 92 35.27 -20.09 -1.33
C ALA A 92 35.27 -19.63 -2.80
N LEU A 93 35.46 -18.33 -3.06
CA LEU A 93 35.48 -17.77 -4.41
C LEU A 93 36.65 -18.26 -5.27
N LYS A 94 37.72 -18.81 -4.66
CA LYS A 94 38.90 -19.37 -5.35
C LYS A 94 38.75 -20.83 -5.78
N LYS A 95 37.67 -21.52 -5.39
CA LYS A 95 37.42 -22.91 -5.79
C LYS A 95 36.65 -22.94 -7.11
N GLU A 96 37.02 -23.79 -8.06
CA GLU A 96 36.21 -24.08 -9.25
C GLU A 96 35.15 -25.13 -8.90
N ASP A 97 33.87 -24.82 -9.15
CA ASP A 97 32.77 -25.72 -8.78
C ASP A 97 32.34 -26.61 -9.98
N LYS A 98 32.17 -27.91 -9.70
CA LYS A 98 31.44 -28.86 -10.56
C LYS A 98 29.94 -28.72 -10.30
N VAL A 99 29.15 -28.73 -11.38
CA VAL A 99 27.71 -28.47 -11.35
C VAL A 99 26.93 -29.76 -11.04
N GLU A 100 26.17 -29.75 -9.94
CA GLU A 100 25.02 -30.65 -9.74
C GLU A 100 23.69 -29.85 -9.71
N SER A 101 22.70 -30.39 -10.44
CA SER A 101 21.37 -29.82 -10.67
C SER A 101 20.47 -29.87 -9.44
N THR A 102 19.65 -28.84 -9.26
CA THR A 102 18.84 -28.60 -8.06
C THR A 102 17.47 -29.30 -8.11
N PRO A 103 16.99 -29.90 -7.01
CA PRO A 103 15.58 -30.27 -6.84
C PRO A 103 14.68 -29.02 -6.66
N PRO A 104 13.36 -29.14 -6.88
CA PRO A 104 12.44 -28.01 -6.78
C PRO A 104 12.36 -27.45 -5.35
N PHE A 105 12.36 -26.12 -5.27
CA PHE A 105 12.27 -25.33 -4.04
C PHE A 105 11.02 -25.69 -3.22
N PRO A 106 11.13 -25.94 -1.91
CA PRO A 106 9.97 -25.89 -1.04
C PRO A 106 9.42 -24.46 -1.00
N GLU A 107 8.10 -24.30 -1.17
CA GLU A 107 7.44 -22.99 -1.05
C GLU A 107 7.44 -22.53 0.42
N ASP A 108 8.36 -21.63 0.77
CA ASP A 108 8.37 -20.91 2.04
C ASP A 108 7.85 -19.47 1.87
N ASP A 109 7.62 -18.78 2.99
CA ASP A 109 7.11 -17.40 3.01
C ASP A 109 8.03 -16.39 2.32
N LEU A 110 9.34 -16.61 2.39
CA LEU A 110 10.32 -15.74 1.75
C LEU A 110 10.27 -15.89 0.23
N SER A 111 9.97 -17.07 -0.29
CA SER A 111 9.83 -17.33 -1.72
C SER A 111 8.73 -16.46 -2.33
N LYS A 112 7.64 -16.18 -1.59
CA LYS A 112 6.56 -15.27 -2.03
C LYS A 112 7.07 -13.83 -2.12
N VAL A 113 7.69 -13.35 -1.03
CA VAL A 113 8.24 -12.00 -0.92
C VAL A 113 9.29 -11.76 -2.00
N THR A 114 10.30 -12.63 -2.10
CA THR A 114 11.36 -12.62 -3.11
C THR A 114 10.80 -12.59 -4.53
N LYS A 115 9.94 -13.54 -4.88
CA LYS A 115 9.32 -13.60 -6.21
C LYS A 115 8.52 -12.32 -6.52
N GLY A 116 7.90 -11.70 -5.53
CA GLY A 116 7.18 -10.43 -5.71
C GLY A 116 8.10 -9.32 -6.25
N TYR A 117 9.26 -9.12 -5.62
CA TYR A 117 10.25 -8.12 -6.05
C TYR A 117 10.84 -8.42 -7.43
N ASP A 118 11.10 -9.69 -7.76
CA ASP A 118 11.64 -10.08 -9.07
C ASP A 118 10.64 -9.75 -10.19
N ARG A 119 9.36 -10.05 -9.93
CA ARG A 119 8.26 -9.75 -10.85
C ARG A 119 8.09 -8.24 -11.05
N LEU A 120 8.29 -7.43 -10.01
CA LEU A 120 8.28 -5.97 -10.09
C LEU A 120 9.32 -5.43 -11.06
N GLU A 121 10.56 -5.91 -10.98
CA GLU A 121 11.62 -5.42 -11.86
C GLU A 121 11.33 -5.76 -13.33
N ILE A 122 10.88 -7.00 -13.59
CA ILE A 122 10.47 -7.43 -14.93
C ILE A 122 9.32 -6.58 -15.46
N ALA A 123 8.31 -6.30 -14.63
CA ALA A 123 7.17 -5.48 -15.02
C ALA A 123 7.56 -4.04 -15.34
N LEU A 124 8.41 -3.41 -14.52
CA LEU A 124 8.91 -2.06 -14.78
C LEU A 124 9.71 -1.96 -16.08
N GLU A 125 10.46 -3.01 -16.45
CA GLU A 125 11.15 -3.04 -17.74
C GLU A 125 10.18 -3.21 -18.91
N LYS A 126 9.17 -4.08 -18.78
CA LYS A 126 8.10 -4.22 -19.79
C LYS A 126 7.35 -2.90 -20.01
N GLU A 127 7.01 -2.18 -18.95
CA GLU A 127 6.37 -0.87 -19.05
C GLU A 127 7.24 0.15 -19.79
N LYS A 128 8.55 0.20 -19.50
CA LYS A 128 9.49 1.08 -20.23
C LYS A 128 9.54 0.72 -21.72
N GLN A 129 9.53 -0.56 -22.06
CA GLN A 129 9.53 -1.04 -23.45
C GLN A 129 8.24 -0.63 -24.17
N ILE A 130 7.07 -0.88 -23.55
CA ILE A 130 5.76 -0.46 -24.09
C ILE A 130 5.74 1.05 -24.32
N ASN A 131 6.17 1.85 -23.34
CA ASN A 131 6.25 3.31 -23.48
C ASN A 131 7.12 3.74 -24.67
N LYS A 132 8.33 3.16 -24.81
CA LYS A 132 9.23 3.45 -25.95
C LYS A 132 8.57 3.10 -27.29
N SER A 133 7.85 1.98 -27.35
CA SER A 133 7.15 1.55 -28.55
C SER A 133 5.97 2.47 -28.90
N ILE A 134 5.19 2.94 -27.90
CA ILE A 134 4.13 3.93 -28.12
C ILE A 134 4.71 5.23 -28.67
N LEU A 135 5.79 5.75 -28.07
CA LEU A 135 6.47 6.96 -28.54
C LEU A 135 6.94 6.81 -29.99
N ARG A 136 7.53 5.67 -30.35
CA ARG A 136 7.93 5.37 -31.73
C ARG A 136 6.76 5.44 -32.72
N VAL A 137 5.58 4.95 -32.33
CA VAL A 137 4.36 5.03 -33.16
C VAL A 137 3.84 6.46 -33.27
N LEU A 138 4.04 7.30 -32.25
CA LEU A 138 3.58 8.70 -32.22
C LEU A 138 4.55 9.68 -32.90
N LYS A 139 5.84 9.35 -32.99
CA LYS A 139 6.92 10.26 -33.42
C LYS A 139 6.57 11.01 -34.71
N ASP A 140 6.19 10.28 -35.75
CA ASP A 140 5.95 10.83 -37.09
C ASP A 140 4.47 11.17 -37.36
N LYS A 141 3.62 11.16 -36.32
CA LYS A 141 2.19 11.50 -36.43
C LYS A 141 1.91 12.89 -35.89
N ASP A 142 1.23 13.72 -36.68
CA ASP A 142 0.71 15.03 -36.23
C ASP A 142 -0.36 14.88 -35.14
N PHE A 143 -1.20 13.85 -35.28
CA PHE A 143 -2.21 13.48 -34.31
C PHE A 143 -2.42 11.96 -34.31
N ALA A 144 -3.01 11.48 -33.23
CA ALA A 144 -3.42 10.08 -33.08
C ALA A 144 -4.90 10.00 -32.72
N VAL A 145 -5.51 8.86 -33.00
CA VAL A 145 -6.87 8.53 -32.57
C VAL A 145 -6.79 7.32 -31.67
N VAL A 146 -7.29 7.45 -30.44
CA VAL A 146 -7.41 6.36 -29.48
C VAL A 146 -8.83 6.41 -28.93
N PRO A 147 -9.67 5.38 -29.13
CA PRO A 147 -11.07 5.41 -28.71
C PRO A 147 -11.29 5.67 -27.22
N GLN A 148 -10.41 5.17 -26.37
CA GLN A 148 -10.56 5.13 -24.92
C GLN A 148 -9.25 5.58 -24.25
N ILE A 149 -9.31 6.60 -23.39
CA ILE A 149 -8.13 7.08 -22.66
C ILE A 149 -8.36 6.99 -21.15
N ILE A 150 -7.35 6.47 -20.44
CA ILE A 150 -7.25 6.54 -18.98
C ILE A 150 -6.19 7.59 -18.62
N ILE A 151 -6.57 8.62 -17.87
CA ILE A 151 -5.63 9.61 -17.35
C ILE A 151 -5.28 9.23 -15.91
N GLY A 152 -4.01 8.87 -15.69
CA GLY A 152 -3.46 8.42 -14.42
C GLY A 152 -3.28 6.90 -14.34
N SER A 153 -2.11 6.48 -13.87
CA SER A 153 -1.70 5.07 -13.73
C SER A 153 -1.48 4.65 -12.27
N GLY A 154 -2.09 5.38 -11.32
CA GLY A 154 -2.16 5.01 -9.92
C GLY A 154 -3.23 3.93 -9.66
N ASP A 155 -3.60 3.72 -8.40
CA ASP A 155 -4.51 2.64 -7.99
C ASP A 155 -5.84 2.62 -8.76
N THR A 156 -6.54 3.77 -8.83
CA THR A 156 -7.83 3.87 -9.53
C THR A 156 -7.72 3.57 -11.02
N GLY A 157 -6.67 4.05 -11.69
CA GLY A 157 -6.42 3.79 -13.11
C GLY A 157 -6.09 2.33 -13.37
N THR A 158 -5.25 1.73 -12.51
CA THR A 158 -4.93 0.30 -12.55
C THR A 158 -6.16 -0.56 -12.31
N THR A 159 -7.00 -0.25 -11.31
CA THR A 159 -8.25 -0.98 -11.09
C THR A 159 -9.18 -0.86 -12.30
N LEU A 160 -9.30 0.32 -12.92
CA LEU A 160 -10.12 0.46 -14.12
C LEU A 160 -9.58 -0.39 -15.28
N TRP A 161 -8.27 -0.40 -15.51
CA TRP A 161 -7.61 -1.26 -16.49
C TRP A 161 -7.87 -2.75 -16.22
N LEU A 162 -7.73 -3.17 -14.96
CA LEU A 162 -7.92 -4.55 -14.53
C LEU A 162 -9.38 -4.99 -14.55
N GLU A 163 -10.34 -4.08 -14.35
CA GLU A 163 -11.77 -4.42 -14.27
C GLU A 163 -12.50 -4.23 -15.61
N LYS A 164 -12.44 -3.02 -16.19
CA LYS A 164 -13.22 -2.62 -17.37
C LYS A 164 -12.58 -3.06 -18.69
N PHE A 165 -11.25 -3.11 -18.74
CA PHE A 165 -10.48 -3.28 -19.98
C PHE A 165 -9.83 -4.67 -20.12
N LYS A 166 -10.31 -5.68 -19.37
CA LYS A 166 -9.82 -7.08 -19.39
C LYS A 166 -9.64 -7.66 -20.79
N LYS A 167 -10.57 -7.38 -21.70
CA LYS A 167 -10.55 -7.89 -23.08
C LYS A 167 -9.35 -7.41 -23.91
N TYR A 168 -8.61 -6.39 -23.45
CA TYR A 168 -7.43 -5.84 -24.14
C TYR A 168 -6.10 -6.30 -23.52
N HIS A 169 -6.14 -7.09 -22.44
CA HIS A 169 -4.92 -7.55 -21.76
C HIS A 169 -4.07 -8.43 -22.68
N GLY A 170 -2.76 -8.20 -22.72
CA GLY A 170 -1.81 -8.99 -23.50
C GLY A 170 -1.80 -8.74 -25.02
N ALA A 171 -2.51 -7.71 -25.51
CA ALA A 171 -2.60 -7.41 -26.94
C ALA A 171 -1.78 -6.18 -27.36
N THR A 172 -1.20 -5.45 -26.41
CA THR A 172 -0.57 -4.15 -26.67
C THR A 172 0.71 -4.28 -27.47
N GLN A 173 1.59 -5.24 -27.12
CA GLN A 173 2.87 -5.37 -27.82
C GLN A 173 2.67 -5.74 -29.28
N GLU A 174 1.80 -6.71 -29.57
CA GLU A 174 1.46 -7.13 -30.94
C GLU A 174 0.94 -5.95 -31.78
N GLN A 175 0.08 -5.10 -31.21
CA GLN A 175 -0.46 -3.93 -31.91
C GLN A 175 0.64 -2.89 -32.20
N LEU A 176 1.53 -2.65 -31.24
CA LEU A 176 2.65 -1.71 -31.40
C LEU A 176 3.69 -2.20 -32.42
N GLU A 177 3.95 -3.51 -32.48
CA GLU A 177 4.80 -4.13 -33.51
C GLU A 177 4.24 -3.91 -34.92
N LYS A 178 2.92 -3.95 -35.06
CA LYS A 178 2.19 -3.60 -36.29
C LYS A 178 2.11 -2.08 -36.55
N LYS A 179 2.83 -1.26 -35.78
CA LYS A 179 2.82 0.22 -35.81
C LYS A 179 1.43 0.84 -35.56
N GLN A 180 0.56 0.13 -34.85
CA GLN A 180 -0.78 0.58 -34.49
C GLN A 180 -0.83 0.98 -33.01
N LEU A 181 -1.59 2.03 -32.69
CA LEU A 181 -1.84 2.37 -31.29
C LEU A 181 -2.94 1.48 -30.73
N PRO A 182 -2.85 1.13 -29.44
CA PRO A 182 -3.89 0.34 -28.80
C PRO A 182 -5.21 1.08 -28.69
N SER A 183 -6.32 0.32 -28.65
CA SER A 183 -7.67 0.88 -28.53
C SER A 183 -7.93 1.62 -27.21
N VAL A 184 -7.11 1.29 -26.19
CA VAL A 184 -7.07 1.97 -24.90
C VAL A 184 -5.67 2.53 -24.74
N LEU A 185 -5.51 3.76 -24.29
CA LEU A 185 -4.22 4.35 -23.94
C LEU A 185 -4.28 4.88 -22.51
N MET A 186 -3.31 4.48 -21.68
CA MET A 186 -3.15 5.06 -20.35
C MET A 186 -2.06 6.13 -20.40
N ILE A 187 -2.33 7.32 -19.87
CA ILE A 187 -1.40 8.46 -19.88
C ILE A 187 -1.10 8.89 -18.45
N GLY A 188 0.17 8.92 -18.08
CA GLY A 188 0.63 9.45 -16.80
C GLY A 188 2.14 9.65 -16.80
N SER A 189 2.62 10.83 -16.36
CA SER A 189 4.05 11.16 -16.38
C SER A 189 4.86 10.23 -15.48
N ASP A 190 4.29 9.90 -14.33
CA ASP A 190 4.84 9.00 -13.33
C ASP A 190 3.75 8.04 -12.88
N ALA A 191 4.09 6.77 -12.71
CA ALA A 191 3.16 5.77 -12.19
C ALA A 191 2.90 5.89 -10.68
N GLY A 192 3.23 7.05 -10.09
CA GLY A 192 3.51 7.18 -8.67
C GLY A 192 4.84 6.52 -8.31
N ASN A 193 5.33 6.78 -7.11
CA ASN A 193 6.50 6.10 -6.60
C ASN A 193 6.43 6.08 -5.07
N TRP A 194 5.92 4.99 -4.51
CA TRP A 194 5.85 4.79 -3.06
C TRP A 194 7.00 3.88 -2.64
N LYS A 195 8.20 4.47 -2.53
CA LYS A 195 9.45 3.72 -2.21
C LYS A 195 9.58 3.41 -0.73
N HIS A 196 9.02 4.26 0.12
CA HIS A 196 9.07 4.11 1.56
C HIS A 196 7.99 3.16 2.07
N ASP A 197 8.29 2.49 3.18
CA ASP A 197 7.34 1.65 3.89
C ASP A 197 6.35 2.54 4.66
N TYR A 198 5.25 2.87 3.99
CA TYR A 198 4.17 3.68 4.53
C TYR A 198 2.97 2.81 4.89
N THR A 199 2.55 2.82 6.15
CA THR A 199 1.39 2.05 6.63
C THR A 199 0.10 2.81 6.32
N LEU A 200 -0.70 2.23 5.43
CA LEU A 200 -2.03 2.75 5.09
C LEU A 200 -3.02 2.43 6.19
N ALA A 201 -4.02 3.30 6.38
CA ALA A 201 -5.13 3.00 7.29
C ALA A 201 -6.00 1.83 6.81
N GLN A 202 -5.87 1.36 5.57
CA GLN A 202 -6.67 0.26 5.03
C GLN A 202 -5.96 -1.11 5.21
N PRO A 203 -6.64 -2.15 5.70
CA PRO A 203 -6.10 -3.50 5.81
C PRO A 203 -6.00 -4.21 4.46
N HIS A 204 -5.21 -5.28 4.41
CA HIS A 204 -5.10 -6.14 3.21
C HIS A 204 -6.45 -6.65 2.72
N SER A 205 -7.33 -7.08 3.63
CA SER A 205 -8.66 -7.62 3.29
C SER A 205 -9.52 -6.70 2.42
N ILE A 206 -9.29 -5.39 2.45
CA ILE A 206 -10.05 -4.39 1.70
C ILE A 206 -9.29 -3.96 0.41
N LEU A 207 -7.97 -4.11 0.39
CA LEU A 207 -7.10 -3.70 -0.72
C LEU A 207 -6.65 -4.85 -1.63
N GLU A 208 -7.14 -6.06 -1.42
CA GLU A 208 -6.93 -7.14 -2.39
C GLU A 208 -7.92 -7.08 -3.56
N GLN A 209 -7.50 -7.63 -4.68
CA GLN A 209 -8.25 -7.76 -5.92
C GLN A 209 -8.08 -9.19 -6.41
N THR A 210 -9.19 -9.91 -6.58
CA THR A 210 -9.19 -11.27 -7.16
C THR A 210 -8.98 -11.26 -8.68
N THR A 211 -9.24 -10.13 -9.32
CA THR A 211 -9.03 -9.87 -10.75
C THR A 211 -7.57 -9.54 -11.07
N ALA A 212 -6.79 -9.20 -10.04
CA ALA A 212 -5.37 -8.95 -10.15
C ALA A 212 -4.57 -10.26 -10.08
N LYS A 213 -3.52 -10.37 -10.90
CA LYS A 213 -2.53 -11.44 -10.76
C LYS A 213 -1.66 -11.21 -9.53
N GLU A 214 -1.50 -9.95 -9.13
CA GLU A 214 -0.69 -9.53 -7.99
C GLU A 214 -1.48 -8.75 -6.97
N ASN A 215 -1.29 -9.10 -5.70
CA ASN A 215 -1.85 -8.41 -4.56
C ASN A 215 -0.75 -7.90 -3.62
N PRO A 216 -1.02 -6.86 -2.80
CA PRO A 216 -0.03 -6.33 -1.86
C PRO A 216 0.50 -7.40 -0.88
N SER A 217 -0.33 -8.41 -0.57
CA SER A 217 0.03 -9.55 0.29
C SER A 217 1.14 -10.44 -0.26
N ILE A 218 1.41 -10.40 -1.57
CA ILE A 218 2.51 -11.18 -2.17
C ILE A 218 3.89 -10.70 -1.69
N TYR A 219 3.98 -9.44 -1.28
CA TYR A 219 5.21 -8.82 -0.79
C TYR A 219 5.39 -8.98 0.72
N LEU A 220 4.55 -9.80 1.36
CA LEU A 220 4.54 -10.03 2.80
C LEU A 220 4.71 -11.51 3.13
N SER A 221 5.24 -11.78 4.33
CA SER A 221 5.21 -13.14 4.88
C SER A 221 3.76 -13.56 5.13
N THR A 222 3.50 -14.87 5.01
CA THR A 222 2.17 -15.44 5.29
C THR A 222 1.80 -15.17 6.75
N ASP A 223 2.74 -15.31 7.69
CA ASP A 223 2.52 -15.02 9.11
C ASP A 223 2.08 -13.58 9.39
N TYR A 224 2.67 -12.60 8.70
CA TYR A 224 2.25 -11.21 8.86
C TYR A 224 0.89 -10.99 8.19
N TYR A 225 0.70 -11.50 6.97
CA TYR A 225 -0.57 -11.41 6.25
C TYR A 225 -1.75 -12.02 7.01
N LEU A 226 -1.59 -13.20 7.63
CA LEU A 226 -2.65 -13.89 8.38
C LEU A 226 -3.17 -13.11 9.58
N LYS A 227 -2.39 -12.17 10.11
CA LYS A 227 -2.84 -11.23 11.16
C LYS A 227 -3.77 -10.14 10.62
N ASN A 228 -4.00 -10.11 9.31
CA ASN A 228 -4.72 -9.10 8.55
C ASN A 228 -4.32 -7.65 8.94
N PRO A 229 -3.03 -7.30 8.87
CA PRO A 229 -2.54 -6.00 9.25
C PRO A 229 -2.96 -4.93 8.23
N HIS A 230 -2.69 -3.68 8.61
CA HIS A 230 -2.75 -2.52 7.74
C HIS A 230 -1.79 -2.68 6.55
N ALA A 231 -2.27 -2.37 5.35
CA ALA A 231 -1.49 -2.56 4.13
C ALA A 231 -0.37 -1.53 4.03
N ASN A 232 0.76 -1.93 3.47
CA ASN A 232 1.81 -0.98 3.13
C ASN A 232 1.55 -0.37 1.75
N GLY A 233 1.61 0.96 1.65
CA GLY A 233 1.52 1.70 0.40
C GLY A 233 2.48 1.14 -0.63
N ARG A 234 3.76 1.01 -0.30
CA ARG A 234 4.76 0.45 -1.21
C ARG A 234 4.30 -0.83 -1.88
N HIS A 235 3.76 -1.78 -1.11
CA HIS A 235 3.30 -3.06 -1.66
C HIS A 235 2.08 -2.92 -2.57
N VAL A 236 1.18 -1.96 -2.29
CA VAL A 236 0.07 -1.60 -3.21
C VAL A 236 0.62 -1.05 -4.52
N TYR A 237 1.57 -0.12 -4.45
CA TYR A 237 2.23 0.42 -5.64
C TYR A 237 2.90 -0.70 -6.45
N GLN A 238 3.67 -1.57 -5.79
CA GLN A 238 4.38 -2.68 -6.45
C GLN A 238 3.41 -3.66 -7.12
N ALA A 239 2.35 -4.08 -6.41
CA ALA A 239 1.30 -4.91 -6.98
C ALA A 239 0.67 -4.26 -8.21
N ASN A 240 0.39 -2.96 -8.15
CA ASN A 240 -0.16 -2.22 -9.29
C ASN A 240 0.81 -2.21 -10.49
N GLN A 241 2.10 -1.90 -10.29
CA GLN A 241 3.08 -1.94 -11.39
C GLN A 241 3.19 -3.32 -12.02
N VAL A 242 3.25 -4.39 -11.20
CA VAL A 242 3.32 -5.74 -11.76
C VAL A 242 2.07 -6.09 -12.55
N ASN A 243 0.90 -5.75 -12.04
CA ASN A 243 -0.35 -5.97 -12.76
C ASN A 243 -0.35 -5.21 -14.09
N LEU A 244 0.06 -3.95 -14.13
CA LEU A 244 0.16 -3.16 -15.36
C LEU A 244 1.14 -3.80 -16.36
N GLY A 245 2.35 -4.13 -15.93
CA GLY A 245 3.36 -4.76 -16.80
C GLY A 245 2.96 -6.15 -17.31
N PHE A 246 2.31 -6.99 -16.49
CA PHE A 246 1.93 -8.36 -16.85
C PHE A 246 0.64 -8.47 -17.66
N THR A 247 -0.16 -7.43 -17.66
CA THR A 247 -1.35 -7.32 -18.52
C THR A 247 -1.06 -6.49 -19.79
N GLU A 248 0.18 -6.04 -19.95
CA GLU A 248 0.63 -5.16 -21.04
C GLU A 248 -0.18 -3.87 -21.12
N ALA A 249 -0.40 -3.22 -19.99
CA ALA A 249 -1.09 -1.93 -19.95
C ALA A 249 -0.39 -0.92 -20.89
N PRO A 250 -1.13 -0.27 -21.80
CA PRO A 250 -0.57 0.65 -22.78
C PRO A 250 -0.25 2.01 -22.15
N LEU A 251 0.75 2.04 -21.28
CA LEU A 251 1.16 3.23 -20.52
C LEU A 251 2.12 4.11 -21.31
N LEU A 252 1.64 5.30 -21.68
CA LEU A 252 2.45 6.41 -22.18
C LEU A 252 2.88 7.32 -21.02
N ARG A 253 4.20 7.42 -20.82
CA ARG A 253 4.81 8.32 -19.83
C ARG A 253 4.85 9.75 -20.35
N ALA A 254 3.72 10.43 -20.22
CA ALA A 254 3.51 11.80 -20.71
C ALA A 254 2.55 12.59 -19.81
N SER A 255 2.56 13.91 -19.96
CA SER A 255 1.66 14.81 -19.22
C SER A 255 0.52 15.28 -20.10
N VAL A 256 -0.71 15.24 -19.59
CA VAL A 256 -1.85 15.88 -20.24
C VAL A 256 -1.83 17.37 -19.88
N VAL A 257 -1.86 18.24 -20.88
CA VAL A 257 -1.84 19.70 -20.72
C VAL A 257 -3.26 20.25 -20.62
N ARG A 258 -4.17 19.74 -21.48
CA ARG A 258 -5.58 20.14 -21.52
C ARG A 258 -6.42 19.10 -22.25
N ILE A 259 -7.69 19.06 -21.87
CA ILE A 259 -8.77 18.34 -22.55
C ILE A 259 -9.61 19.40 -23.28
N GLU A 260 -9.78 19.22 -24.58
CA GLU A 260 -10.50 20.15 -25.45
C GLU A 260 -11.73 19.47 -26.03
N LYS A 261 -12.81 20.24 -26.20
CA LYS A 261 -14.09 19.78 -26.76
C LYS A 261 -14.25 20.31 -28.18
N ARG A 262 -14.66 19.45 -29.11
CA ARG A 262 -14.81 19.78 -30.54
C ARG A 262 -15.62 21.05 -30.79
N SER A 263 -16.69 21.24 -30.02
CA SER A 263 -17.58 22.40 -30.13
C SER A 263 -16.87 23.75 -29.97
N ASN A 264 -15.73 23.79 -29.26
CA ASN A 264 -14.97 25.01 -29.00
C ASN A 264 -13.83 25.23 -30.01
N HIS A 265 -13.52 24.23 -30.83
CA HIS A 265 -12.30 24.14 -31.64
C HIS A 265 -12.58 23.77 -33.10
N LEU A 266 -13.76 24.09 -33.62
CA LEU A 266 -14.19 23.71 -34.98
C LEU A 266 -13.22 24.18 -36.08
N GLY A 267 -12.47 25.26 -35.85
CA GLY A 267 -11.52 25.82 -36.81
C GLY A 267 -10.19 25.07 -36.95
N ASP A 268 -9.79 24.27 -35.96
CA ASP A 268 -8.51 23.52 -35.98
C ASP A 268 -8.67 22.01 -35.71
N TRP A 269 -9.92 21.53 -35.68
CA TRP A 269 -10.25 20.13 -35.43
C TRP A 269 -9.93 19.25 -36.66
N LYS A 270 -9.09 18.23 -36.49
CA LYS A 270 -8.66 17.35 -37.59
C LYS A 270 -9.51 16.08 -37.73
N ASP A 271 -10.07 15.54 -36.65
CA ASP A 271 -10.92 14.32 -36.70
C ASP A 271 -12.35 14.62 -36.26
N LEU A 272 -13.24 14.82 -37.25
CA LEU A 272 -14.64 15.17 -37.04
C LEU A 272 -15.47 14.04 -36.39
N LYS A 273 -14.95 12.81 -36.32
CA LYS A 273 -15.66 11.68 -35.69
C LYS A 273 -15.49 11.64 -34.18
N GLN A 274 -14.53 12.39 -33.63
CA GLN A 274 -14.17 12.38 -32.22
C GLN A 274 -14.63 13.68 -31.55
N GLU A 275 -15.27 13.57 -30.39
CA GLU A 275 -15.79 14.74 -29.66
C GLU A 275 -14.73 15.44 -28.79
N TYR A 276 -13.68 14.72 -28.42
CA TYR A 276 -12.63 15.21 -27.53
C TYR A 276 -11.25 15.03 -28.13
N ARG A 277 -10.33 15.93 -27.78
CA ARG A 277 -8.89 15.75 -28.00
C ARG A 277 -8.11 16.14 -26.76
N LEU A 278 -7.00 15.45 -26.53
CA LEU A 278 -6.04 15.75 -25.47
C LEU A 278 -4.81 16.37 -26.11
N ILE A 279 -4.33 17.43 -25.50
CA ILE A 279 -3.00 17.97 -25.79
C ILE A 279 -2.03 17.34 -24.81
N VAL A 280 -1.14 16.50 -25.33
CA VAL A 280 -0.24 15.65 -24.54
C VAL A 280 1.20 16.08 -24.76
N LYS A 281 1.90 16.41 -23.67
CA LYS A 281 3.34 16.71 -23.67
C LYS A 281 4.12 15.42 -23.44
N THR A 282 4.82 14.98 -24.46
CA THR A 282 5.74 13.83 -24.44
C THR A 282 7.20 14.31 -24.37
N PRO A 283 8.18 13.43 -24.11
CA PRO A 283 9.60 13.78 -24.24
C PRO A 283 9.99 14.24 -25.65
N GLU A 284 9.25 13.82 -26.69
CA GLU A 284 9.52 14.15 -28.10
C GLU A 284 8.73 15.37 -28.61
N GLY A 285 7.96 16.03 -27.73
CA GLY A 285 7.17 17.21 -28.06
C GLY A 285 5.67 17.05 -27.75
N ILE A 286 4.87 17.97 -28.28
CA ILE A 286 3.42 18.01 -28.05
C ILE A 286 2.70 17.21 -29.14
N LYS A 287 1.75 16.37 -28.72
CA LYS A 287 0.90 15.56 -29.61
C LYS A 287 -0.57 15.79 -29.30
N SER A 288 -1.40 15.80 -30.33
CA SER A 288 -2.86 15.80 -30.20
C SER A 288 -3.39 14.37 -30.29
N ILE A 289 -4.15 13.92 -29.29
CA ILE A 289 -4.76 12.59 -29.28
C ILE A 289 -6.28 12.75 -29.22
N TYR A 290 -6.97 12.36 -30.28
CA TYR A 290 -8.42 12.39 -30.37
C TYR A 290 -9.03 11.12 -29.74
N THR A 291 -10.16 11.28 -29.05
CA THR A 291 -10.83 10.19 -28.32
C THR A 291 -12.34 10.39 -28.24
N ASN A 292 -13.05 9.28 -27.98
CA ASN A 292 -14.47 9.26 -27.71
C ASN A 292 -14.79 9.20 -26.22
N GLU A 293 -13.88 8.65 -25.40
CA GLU A 293 -14.11 8.47 -23.98
C GLU A 293 -12.84 8.74 -23.17
N LEU A 294 -13.04 9.40 -22.02
CA LEU A 294 -12.03 9.81 -21.08
C LEU A 294 -12.39 9.31 -19.69
N ASN A 295 -11.52 8.47 -19.13
CA ASN A 295 -11.61 8.02 -17.76
C ASN A 295 -10.49 8.69 -16.96
N ILE A 296 -10.85 9.63 -16.08
CA ILE A 296 -9.93 10.46 -15.31
C ILE A 296 -9.81 9.84 -13.91
N CYS A 297 -8.62 9.33 -13.61
CA CYS A 297 -8.32 8.56 -12.40
C CYS A 297 -7.25 9.21 -11.51
N THR A 298 -6.63 10.29 -11.98
CA THR A 298 -5.75 11.16 -11.20
C THR A 298 -6.40 12.53 -11.09
N GLY A 299 -6.29 13.17 -9.92
CA GLY A 299 -7.16 14.29 -9.56
C GLY A 299 -6.56 15.31 -8.65
N LEU A 300 -5.84 14.82 -7.65
CA LEU A 300 -5.25 15.64 -6.61
C LEU A 300 -3.76 15.76 -6.91
N GLY A 301 -3.29 17.00 -7.00
CA GLY A 301 -1.89 17.33 -7.24
C GLY A 301 -1.03 17.19 -5.97
N PRO A 302 0.16 17.81 -5.96
CA PRO A 302 1.02 17.83 -4.77
C PRO A 302 0.31 18.50 -3.58
N ALA A 303 0.88 18.41 -2.37
CA ALA A 303 0.29 19.12 -1.25
C ALA A 303 0.21 20.62 -1.53
N ARG A 304 -0.85 21.26 -1.05
CA ARG A 304 -1.00 22.72 -1.15
C ARG A 304 0.17 23.38 -0.44
N ASN A 305 0.96 24.15 -1.18
CA ASN A 305 2.06 24.90 -0.61
C ASN A 305 1.58 26.27 -0.13
N ILE A 306 1.17 26.34 1.14
CA ILE A 306 0.78 27.58 1.80
C ILE A 306 1.97 28.38 2.34
N ILE A 307 3.19 27.84 2.22
CA ILE A 307 4.40 28.37 2.84
C ILE A 307 5.18 29.24 1.85
N SER A 308 5.52 28.68 0.69
CA SER A 308 6.41 29.29 -0.30
C SER A 308 5.80 30.53 -0.95
N GLY A 309 6.48 31.67 -0.81
CA GLY A 309 6.02 32.96 -1.32
C GLY A 309 4.93 33.64 -0.46
N SER A 310 4.45 32.97 0.59
CA SER A 310 3.39 33.48 1.47
C SER A 310 3.89 33.71 2.89
N LEU A 311 4.41 32.68 3.56
CA LEU A 311 4.95 32.78 4.93
C LEU A 311 6.45 33.03 4.94
N ILE A 312 7.15 32.58 3.88
CA ILE A 312 8.57 32.85 3.64
C ILE A 312 8.84 33.05 2.14
N PRO A 313 9.89 33.79 1.76
CA PRO A 313 10.30 33.92 0.35
C PRO A 313 10.61 32.57 -0.30
N ARG A 314 10.32 32.45 -1.61
CA ARG A 314 10.50 31.19 -2.37
C ARG A 314 11.90 30.59 -2.27
N HIS A 315 12.94 31.42 -2.42
CA HIS A 315 14.33 30.96 -2.33
C HIS A 315 14.68 30.41 -0.94
N GLN A 316 14.11 30.99 0.12
CA GLN A 316 14.31 30.52 1.49
C GLN A 316 13.60 29.18 1.71
N PHE A 317 12.36 29.05 1.21
CA PHE A 317 11.64 27.77 1.21
C PHE A 317 12.43 26.68 0.48
N GLU A 318 12.93 26.96 -0.73
CA GLU A 318 13.72 26.00 -1.51
C GLU A 318 14.99 25.53 -0.76
N SER A 319 15.63 26.42 0.00
CA SER A 319 16.77 26.06 0.83
C SER A 319 16.37 25.19 2.03
N LEU A 320 15.28 25.54 2.72
CA LEU A 320 14.79 24.84 3.91
C LEU A 320 14.09 23.51 3.61
N SER A 321 13.71 23.27 2.35
CA SER A 321 13.12 22.01 1.89
C SER A 321 14.15 21.01 1.34
N ARG A 322 15.45 21.34 1.40
CA ARG A 322 16.54 20.40 1.08
C ARG A 322 17.08 19.77 2.35
N VAL A 323 17.62 18.56 2.21
CA VAL A 323 18.32 17.88 3.30
C VAL A 323 19.49 18.74 3.74
N ASP A 324 19.48 19.14 5.02
CA ASP A 324 20.60 19.76 5.67
C ASP A 324 21.68 18.67 5.93
N PRO A 325 22.88 18.76 5.35
CA PRO A 325 23.90 17.72 5.50
C PRO A 325 24.38 17.52 6.94
N THR A 326 24.31 18.56 7.77
CA THR A 326 24.70 18.52 9.17
C THR A 326 23.62 17.87 10.02
N LYS A 327 22.35 18.17 9.75
CA LYS A 327 21.23 17.60 10.50
C LYS A 327 20.75 16.25 9.97
N GLY A 328 20.98 15.96 8.71
CA GLY A 328 20.50 14.75 8.03
C GLY A 328 18.99 14.74 7.75
N PHE A 329 18.31 15.89 7.75
CA PHE A 329 16.90 16.01 7.39
C PHE A 329 16.56 17.42 6.87
N PRO A 330 15.48 17.60 6.09
CA PRO A 330 15.02 18.93 5.68
C PRO A 330 14.27 19.65 6.83
N PRO A 331 14.59 20.93 7.14
CA PRO A 331 13.84 21.72 8.11
C PRO A 331 12.34 21.90 7.81
N ILE A 332 11.95 22.03 6.54
CA ILE A 332 10.54 22.14 6.12
C ILE A 332 10.24 21.06 5.09
N VAL A 333 9.23 20.23 5.35
CA VAL A 333 8.87 19.09 4.48
C VAL A 333 7.37 18.98 4.25
N ASP A 334 6.99 18.63 3.02
CA ASP A 334 5.61 18.26 2.66
C ASP A 334 5.26 16.95 3.39
N GLY A 335 4.10 16.89 4.04
CA GLY A 335 3.62 15.70 4.73
C GLY A 335 3.54 14.45 3.84
N ASN A 336 3.16 14.59 2.57
CA ASN A 336 3.19 13.48 1.61
C ASN A 336 4.62 13.01 1.35
N GLN A 337 5.57 13.94 1.18
CA GLN A 337 6.98 13.57 1.04
C GLN A 337 7.53 12.91 2.31
N PHE A 338 7.14 13.42 3.48
CA PHE A 338 7.53 12.90 4.78
C PHE A 338 7.07 11.46 4.99
N ILE A 339 5.87 11.07 4.54
CA ILE A 339 5.41 9.68 4.67
C ILE A 339 5.87 8.78 3.52
N LEU A 340 6.30 9.33 2.37
CA LEU A 340 6.65 8.55 1.17
C LEU A 340 8.16 8.38 0.92
N THR A 341 9.02 8.99 1.73
CA THR A 341 10.48 8.92 1.58
C THR A 341 11.17 8.56 2.91
N ASP A 342 12.48 8.32 2.86
CA ASP A 342 13.32 7.99 4.03
C ASP A 342 14.25 9.16 4.40
N THR A 343 14.09 10.31 3.73
CA THR A 343 15.08 11.41 3.77
C THR A 343 15.27 11.99 5.16
N GLU A 344 14.28 11.83 6.01
CA GLU A 344 14.20 12.31 7.37
C GLU A 344 14.59 11.25 8.42
N GLU A 345 14.87 10.01 8.01
CA GLU A 345 15.31 8.89 8.86
C GLU A 345 16.83 8.66 8.82
N LEU A 346 17.56 9.49 8.05
CA LEU A 346 19.01 9.37 7.87
C LEU A 346 19.81 9.66 9.15
N ASN A 347 19.27 10.49 10.05
CA ASN A 347 19.88 10.80 11.34
C ASN A 347 19.13 10.09 12.49
N LYS A 348 19.90 9.56 13.44
CA LYS A 348 19.40 8.88 14.63
C LYS A 348 19.14 9.81 15.81
N GLU A 349 19.49 11.09 15.77
CA GLU A 349 19.24 11.98 16.90
C GLU A 349 17.75 12.36 17.04
N PRO A 350 17.18 12.33 18.25
CA PRO A 350 15.83 12.85 18.52
C PRO A 350 15.70 14.32 18.14
N ARG A 351 14.53 14.70 17.62
CA ARG A 351 14.21 16.10 17.27
C ARG A 351 12.85 16.55 17.77
N LYS A 352 12.63 17.86 17.78
CA LYS A 352 11.32 18.49 17.99
C LYS A 352 10.67 18.77 16.64
N VAL A 353 9.55 18.09 16.40
CA VAL A 353 8.79 18.12 15.15
C VAL A 353 7.47 18.83 15.38
N VAL A 354 7.14 19.77 14.50
CA VAL A 354 5.81 20.40 14.45
C VAL A 354 5.11 19.94 13.19
N ILE A 355 3.89 19.44 13.33
CA ILE A 355 3.05 19.01 12.22
C ILE A 355 1.92 20.01 12.07
N TYR A 356 1.78 20.57 10.87
CA TYR A 356 0.75 21.54 10.56
C TYR A 356 -0.26 21.00 9.54
N GLY A 357 -1.50 20.75 9.97
CA GLY A 357 -2.57 20.24 9.11
C GLY A 357 -3.54 19.34 9.86
N GLY A 358 -4.79 19.23 9.42
CA GLY A 358 -5.86 18.55 10.16
C GLY A 358 -6.41 17.26 9.54
N GLY A 359 -5.79 16.77 8.46
CA GLY A 359 -6.28 15.64 7.67
C GLY A 359 -5.66 14.28 8.05
N GLY A 360 -6.10 13.21 7.38
CA GLY A 360 -5.56 11.86 7.59
C GLY A 360 -4.05 11.74 7.35
N THR A 361 -3.51 12.44 6.34
CA THR A 361 -2.05 12.55 6.11
C THR A 361 -1.33 13.19 7.29
N ALA A 362 -1.92 14.18 7.95
CA ALA A 362 -1.32 14.81 9.13
C ALA A 362 -1.31 13.84 10.33
N ALA A 363 -2.36 13.04 10.48
CA ALA A 363 -2.38 11.96 11.47
C ALA A 363 -1.26 10.94 11.21
N ALA A 364 -1.06 10.53 9.95
CA ALA A 364 0.04 9.67 9.56
C ALA A 364 1.42 10.31 9.83
N CYS A 365 1.60 11.60 9.52
CA CYS A 365 2.80 12.35 9.86
C CYS A 365 3.04 12.37 11.38
N TYR A 366 1.99 12.44 12.20
CA TYR A 366 2.10 12.42 13.66
C TYR A 366 2.62 11.07 14.15
N ARG A 367 2.07 9.99 13.62
CA ARG A 367 2.54 8.63 13.93
C ARG A 367 4.02 8.45 13.57
N LYS A 368 4.38 8.70 12.29
CA LYS A 368 5.76 8.58 11.82
C LYS A 368 6.70 9.55 12.54
N GLY A 369 6.26 10.77 12.80
CA GLY A 369 7.00 11.75 13.60
C GLY A 369 7.28 11.22 14.99
N PHE A 370 6.29 10.64 15.66
CA PHE A 370 6.40 10.13 17.02
C PHE A 370 7.34 8.92 17.11
N PHE A 371 7.13 7.90 16.27
CA PHE A 371 7.92 6.66 16.28
C PHE A 371 9.28 6.79 15.57
N GLY A 372 9.42 7.78 14.68
CA GLY A 372 10.60 7.99 13.84
C GLY A 372 10.68 7.10 12.61
N HIS A 373 9.72 6.18 12.42
CA HIS A 373 9.51 5.32 11.26
C HIS A 373 8.04 4.93 11.19
N ASP A 374 7.59 4.30 10.10
CA ASP A 374 6.20 3.83 9.98
C ASP A 374 6.06 2.31 9.79
N VAL A 375 7.19 1.59 9.76
CA VAL A 375 7.23 0.13 9.66
C VAL A 375 6.63 -0.53 10.91
N HIS A 376 5.56 -1.33 10.74
CA HIS A 376 4.92 -2.14 11.77
C HIS A 376 4.46 -1.35 13.02
N THR A 377 4.09 -0.08 12.86
CA THR A 377 3.70 0.79 13.98
C THR A 377 2.22 0.66 14.37
N GLU A 378 1.40 -0.05 13.58
CA GLU A 378 -0.06 -0.13 13.72
C GLU A 378 -0.53 -0.65 15.08
N THR A 379 0.29 -1.47 15.74
CA THR A 379 0.03 -1.99 17.09
C THR A 379 0.93 -1.39 18.17
N MET A 380 1.83 -0.46 17.83
CA MET A 380 2.74 0.14 18.80
C MET A 380 2.01 1.15 19.70
N GLU A 381 2.36 1.16 20.98
CA GLU A 381 1.82 2.10 21.97
C GLU A 381 2.56 3.44 21.92
N PHE A 382 1.82 4.54 22.14
CA PHE A 382 2.37 5.90 22.18
C PHE A 382 2.92 6.27 23.56
N ASP A 383 3.95 5.55 23.97
CA ASP A 383 4.63 5.74 25.25
C ASP A 383 6.04 6.32 25.05
N LYS A 384 6.74 6.63 26.15
CA LYS A 384 8.12 7.15 26.10
C LYS A 384 9.11 6.12 25.56
N LYS A 385 8.80 4.82 25.60
CA LYS A 385 9.68 3.73 25.16
C LYS A 385 9.73 3.66 23.64
N ASN A 386 8.59 3.88 22.98
CA ASN A 386 8.45 3.87 21.53
C ASN A 386 8.63 5.27 20.91
N GLN A 387 8.73 6.32 21.74
CA GLN A 387 8.90 7.69 21.28
C GLN A 387 10.33 7.95 20.78
N LYS A 388 10.46 8.32 19.51
CA LYS A 388 11.71 8.81 18.92
C LYS A 388 11.87 10.32 19.04
N ASN A 389 10.81 11.07 18.75
CA ASN A 389 10.84 12.53 18.65
C ASN A 389 9.83 13.18 19.60
N SER A 390 10.08 14.44 19.96
CA SER A 390 9.06 15.30 20.55
C SER A 390 8.18 15.84 19.43
N VAL A 391 6.87 15.66 19.50
CA VAL A 391 5.96 16.03 18.40
C VAL A 391 4.86 16.94 18.94
N VAL A 392 4.54 18.00 18.19
CA VAL A 392 3.37 18.85 18.41
C VAL A 392 2.55 18.89 17.12
N TRP A 393 1.26 18.62 17.22
CA TRP A 393 0.33 18.59 16.10
C TRP A 393 -0.65 19.77 16.16
N ILE A 394 -0.56 20.64 15.16
CA ILE A 394 -1.30 21.89 15.09
C ILE A 394 -2.17 21.94 13.83
N ALA A 395 -3.43 22.35 13.98
CA ALA A 395 -4.32 22.54 12.85
C ALA A 395 -5.38 23.62 13.14
N ARG A 396 -6.00 24.16 12.09
CA ARG A 396 -7.19 25.02 12.24
C ARG A 396 -8.42 24.23 12.72
N GLN A 397 -8.49 22.96 12.33
CA GLN A 397 -9.55 22.01 12.68
C GLN A 397 -9.02 20.58 12.54
N PHE A 398 -9.55 19.64 13.33
CA PHE A 398 -9.13 18.23 13.32
C PHE A 398 -10.20 17.26 12.78
N GLU A 399 -11.39 17.75 12.45
CA GLU A 399 -12.52 16.94 11.98
C GLU A 399 -12.24 16.19 10.67
N LYS A 400 -11.25 16.65 9.90
CA LYS A 400 -10.84 16.05 8.62
C LYS A 400 -9.85 14.89 8.77
N ALA A 401 -9.42 14.55 9.98
CA ALA A 401 -8.46 13.46 10.20
C ALA A 401 -9.03 12.07 9.83
N GLY A 402 -10.37 11.96 9.81
CA GLY A 402 -11.08 10.73 9.53
C GLY A 402 -11.38 9.93 10.80
N THR A 403 -12.13 8.85 10.62
CA THR A 403 -12.63 7.98 11.70
C THR A 403 -11.92 6.63 11.76
N GLY A 404 -10.84 6.46 10.98
CA GLY A 404 -10.04 5.24 10.95
C GLY A 404 -9.29 4.99 12.25
N LYS A 405 -8.96 3.74 12.54
CA LYS A 405 -8.25 3.33 13.76
C LYS A 405 -6.92 4.07 13.90
N LEU A 406 -6.10 4.10 12.84
CA LEU A 406 -4.77 4.76 12.93
C LEU A 406 -4.88 6.26 13.20
N ALA A 407 -5.84 6.94 12.55
CA ALA A 407 -6.06 8.37 12.72
C ALA A 407 -6.67 8.72 14.08
N THR A 408 -7.67 7.94 14.51
CA THR A 408 -8.34 8.14 15.81
C THR A 408 -7.43 7.83 16.98
N THR A 409 -6.59 6.80 16.91
CA THR A 409 -5.55 6.55 17.91
C THR A 409 -4.57 7.73 17.97
N ALA A 410 -4.06 8.20 16.83
CA ALA A 410 -3.16 9.36 16.80
C ALA A 410 -3.79 10.61 17.43
N LEU A 411 -5.02 10.96 17.04
CA LEU A 411 -5.75 12.11 17.59
C LEU A 411 -6.00 11.99 19.09
N THR A 412 -6.49 10.83 19.53
CA THR A 412 -6.85 10.60 20.93
C THR A 412 -5.61 10.68 21.80
N THR A 413 -4.50 10.06 21.36
CA THR A 413 -3.24 10.10 22.09
C THR A 413 -2.60 11.48 22.07
N ALA A 414 -2.55 12.17 20.93
CA ALA A 414 -2.04 13.53 20.88
C ALA A 414 -2.80 14.46 21.84
N LYS A 415 -4.13 14.27 21.95
CA LYS A 415 -4.97 15.01 22.90
C LYS A 415 -4.63 14.67 24.35
N THR A 416 -4.53 13.40 24.73
CA THR A 416 -4.23 13.01 26.12
C THR A 416 -2.82 13.43 26.55
N ARG A 417 -1.90 13.58 25.59
CA ARG A 417 -0.53 14.01 25.82
C ARG A 417 -0.32 15.53 25.75
N ASN A 418 -1.39 16.31 25.55
CA ASN A 418 -1.33 17.77 25.33
C ASN A 418 -0.42 18.18 24.15
N GLU A 419 -0.32 17.32 23.13
CA GLU A 419 0.46 17.55 21.91
C GLU A 419 -0.42 18.12 20.78
N LEU A 420 -1.74 18.21 20.98
CA LEU A 420 -2.72 18.69 20.01
C LEU A 420 -3.12 20.16 20.28
N ILE A 421 -2.92 21.05 19.31
CA ILE A 421 -3.23 22.49 19.45
C ILE A 421 -4.07 22.99 18.27
N GLN A 422 -5.19 23.67 18.54
CA GLN A 422 -5.98 24.32 17.50
C GLN A 422 -5.46 25.75 17.25
N ALA A 423 -4.79 25.96 16.12
CA ALA A 423 -4.22 27.26 15.76
C ALA A 423 -3.92 27.38 14.26
N GLU A 424 -3.76 28.62 13.80
CA GLU A 424 -3.30 28.95 12.45
C GLU A 424 -1.86 29.45 12.49
N ILE A 425 -1.01 28.92 11.61
CA ILE A 425 0.36 29.39 11.45
C ILE A 425 0.37 30.75 10.74
N ILE A 426 1.14 31.70 11.28
CA ILE A 426 1.19 33.08 10.75
C ILE A 426 2.61 33.50 10.37
N LYS A 427 3.64 32.83 10.88
CA LYS A 427 5.04 33.18 10.60
C LYS A 427 5.95 31.97 10.77
N ILE A 428 7.01 31.91 9.95
CA ILE A 428 8.10 30.94 10.05
C ILE A 428 9.41 31.72 9.99
N GLU A 429 10.23 31.62 11.01
CA GLU A 429 11.51 32.35 11.09
C GLU A 429 12.68 31.40 11.39
N PRO A 430 13.59 31.18 10.43
CA PRO A 430 14.83 30.46 10.69
C PRO A 430 15.70 31.22 11.69
N GLN A 431 16.21 30.51 12.69
CA GLN A 431 17.06 31.03 13.75
C GLN A 431 18.54 30.75 13.48
N ILE A 432 19.42 31.55 14.09
CA ILE A 432 20.88 31.36 14.02
C ILE A 432 21.30 30.00 14.61
N SER A 433 20.54 29.48 15.57
CA SER A 433 20.71 28.13 16.13
C SER A 433 20.48 27.00 15.13
N GLY A 434 20.00 27.33 13.92
CA GLY A 434 19.55 26.38 12.91
C GLY A 434 18.09 25.94 13.09
N LYS A 435 17.42 26.28 14.19
CA LYS A 435 16.02 25.90 14.42
C LYS A 435 15.04 26.81 13.69
N LEU A 436 13.77 26.42 13.67
CA LEU A 436 12.67 27.24 13.18
C LEU A 436 11.87 27.78 14.36
N LEU A 437 11.60 29.09 14.37
CA LEU A 437 10.61 29.69 15.25
C LEU A 437 9.29 29.82 14.47
N LEU A 438 8.26 29.15 14.95
CA LEU A 438 6.94 29.13 14.34
C LEU A 438 5.97 29.93 15.19
N SER A 439 5.35 30.97 14.60
CA SER A 439 4.34 31.77 15.28
C SER A 439 2.94 31.36 14.85
N PHE A 440 2.05 31.28 15.83
CA PHE A 440 0.66 30.86 15.65
C PHE A 440 -0.32 31.86 16.26
N LYS A 441 -1.56 31.84 15.74
CA LYS A 441 -2.72 32.52 16.34
C LYS A 441 -3.82 31.50 16.67
N THR A 442 -4.45 31.61 17.82
CA THR A 442 -5.66 30.85 18.15
C THR A 442 -6.91 31.62 17.73
N GLU A 443 -7.87 30.94 17.10
CA GLU A 443 -9.23 31.44 16.94
C GLU A 443 -10.04 30.99 18.15
N ASP A 444 -10.11 31.84 19.18
CA ASP A 444 -11.06 31.64 20.27
C ASP A 444 -12.42 32.17 19.81
N SER A 445 -13.49 31.40 20.05
CA SER A 445 -14.87 31.74 19.72
C SER A 445 -15.34 32.96 20.53
N GLY A 446 -14.89 34.15 20.14
CA GLY A 446 -15.54 35.42 20.41
C GLY A 446 -14.81 36.45 21.28
N LYS A 447 -13.67 36.20 21.96
CA LYS A 447 -13.14 37.24 22.89
C LYS A 447 -11.64 37.58 22.95
N THR A 448 -10.68 36.81 22.46
CA THR A 448 -9.29 37.32 22.29
C THR A 448 -8.44 36.38 21.43
N THR A 449 -7.87 36.90 20.34
CA THR A 449 -6.84 36.18 19.57
C THR A 449 -5.54 36.15 20.37
N LYS A 450 -5.10 34.96 20.81
CA LYS A 450 -3.80 34.80 21.47
C LYS A 450 -2.76 34.37 20.45
N LYS A 451 -1.58 35.00 20.51
CA LYS A 451 -0.40 34.60 19.74
C LYS A 451 0.56 33.83 20.64
N PHE A 452 1.20 32.82 20.09
CA PHE A 452 2.23 32.04 20.76
C PHE A 452 3.25 31.53 19.76
N ASP A 453 4.45 31.23 20.25
CA ASP A 453 5.56 30.77 19.43
C ASP A 453 6.02 29.37 19.87
N ILE A 454 6.47 28.58 18.90
CA ILE A 454 7.08 27.27 19.12
C ILE A 454 8.39 27.21 18.33
N GLU A 455 9.49 27.02 19.05
CA GLU A 455 10.75 26.63 18.44
C GLU A 455 10.74 25.13 18.12
N CYS A 456 11.14 24.73 16.90
CA CYS A 456 11.27 23.33 16.49
C CYS A 456 12.47 23.11 15.56
N ASP A 457 12.87 21.85 15.40
CA ASP A 457 13.92 21.45 14.46
C ASP A 457 13.36 21.22 13.05
N GLN A 458 12.12 20.75 12.96
CA GLN A 458 11.46 20.41 11.71
C GLN A 458 9.97 20.80 11.72
N LEU A 459 9.51 21.38 10.60
CA LEU A 459 8.11 21.63 10.30
C LEU A 459 7.65 20.69 9.17
N ILE A 460 6.59 19.93 9.43
CA ILE A 460 5.91 19.08 8.44
C ILE A 460 4.56 19.72 8.13
N TYR A 461 4.31 20.11 6.89
CA TYR A 461 3.03 20.72 6.49
C TYR A 461 2.19 19.75 5.65
N SER A 462 0.94 19.53 6.06
CA SER A 462 0.02 18.56 5.48
C SER A 462 -1.40 19.15 5.40
N VAL A 463 -1.57 20.18 4.57
CA VAL A 463 -2.79 21.01 4.50
C VAL A 463 -3.74 20.66 3.33
N GLY A 464 -3.67 19.42 2.85
CA GLY A 464 -4.44 18.93 1.71
C GLY A 464 -3.69 19.05 0.38
N GLN A 465 -4.33 18.63 -0.71
CA GLN A 465 -3.72 18.56 -2.05
C GLN A 465 -4.25 19.68 -2.97
N ASP A 466 -3.41 20.12 -3.90
CA ASP A 466 -3.73 21.17 -4.87
C ASP A 466 -4.45 20.57 -6.09
N ASP A 467 -5.68 20.99 -6.32
CA ASP A 467 -6.55 20.57 -7.43
C ASP A 467 -6.51 21.53 -8.63
N SER A 468 -5.80 22.66 -8.53
CA SER A 468 -5.77 23.71 -9.56
C SER A 468 -5.30 23.22 -10.92
N LEU A 469 -4.28 22.35 -10.96
CA LEU A 469 -3.78 21.75 -12.20
C LEU A 469 -4.86 20.91 -12.88
N MET A 470 -5.58 20.07 -12.13
CA MET A 470 -6.63 19.21 -12.69
C MET A 470 -7.80 20.04 -13.23
N ARG A 471 -8.21 21.07 -12.47
CA ARG A 471 -9.22 22.03 -12.96
C ARG A 471 -8.78 22.73 -14.23
N SER A 472 -7.50 23.12 -14.32
CA SER A 472 -6.95 23.70 -15.55
C SER A 472 -6.98 22.72 -16.73
N ILE A 473 -6.63 21.45 -16.52
CA ILE A 473 -6.70 20.41 -17.56
C ILE A 473 -8.14 20.21 -18.04
N CYS A 474 -9.11 20.25 -17.11
CA CYS A 474 -10.51 19.94 -17.35
C CYS A 474 -11.39 21.18 -17.62
N LYS A 475 -10.80 22.36 -17.84
CA LYS A 475 -11.54 23.64 -17.90
C LYS A 475 -12.71 23.64 -18.88
N GLU A 476 -12.57 23.00 -20.04
CA GLU A 476 -13.63 22.94 -21.06
C GLU A 476 -14.74 21.91 -20.78
N VAL A 477 -14.53 21.04 -19.79
CA VAL A 477 -15.47 19.97 -19.42
C VAL A 477 -16.00 20.12 -17.99
N GLU A 478 -15.49 21.07 -17.19
CA GLU A 478 -15.85 21.22 -15.78
C GLU A 478 -17.27 21.79 -15.55
N GLY A 479 -17.76 22.60 -16.51
CA GLY A 479 -18.99 23.38 -16.39
C GLY A 479 -20.28 22.55 -16.36
N ASP A 480 -20.26 21.30 -16.83
CA ASP A 480 -21.43 20.43 -16.95
C ASP A 480 -21.30 19.09 -16.20
N LEU A 481 -20.36 18.99 -15.25
CA LEU A 481 -20.16 17.74 -14.49
C LEU A 481 -21.26 17.51 -13.45
N SER A 482 -21.75 16.28 -13.41
CA SER A 482 -22.80 15.82 -12.49
C SER A 482 -22.41 14.51 -11.79
N LEU A 483 -22.91 14.30 -10.57
CA LEU A 483 -22.74 13.06 -9.84
C LEU A 483 -23.64 11.98 -10.48
N VAL A 484 -23.08 10.80 -10.70
CA VAL A 484 -23.82 9.65 -11.24
C VAL A 484 -24.05 8.65 -10.12
N TYR A 485 -25.31 8.30 -9.91
CA TYR A 485 -25.74 7.28 -8.97
C TYR A 485 -26.19 6.04 -9.70
N ASP A 486 -26.07 4.88 -9.04
CA ASP A 486 -26.79 3.71 -9.47
C ASP A 486 -28.28 3.80 -9.08
N LYS A 487 -29.05 2.78 -9.48
CA LYS A 487 -30.49 2.72 -9.17
C LYS A 487 -30.83 2.55 -7.68
N ASN A 488 -29.83 2.34 -6.84
CA ASN A 488 -29.96 2.15 -5.39
C ASN A 488 -29.20 3.24 -4.61
N ASP A 489 -29.03 4.42 -5.21
CA ASP A 489 -28.40 5.60 -4.60
C ASP A 489 -26.93 5.44 -4.21
N MET A 490 -26.21 4.43 -4.74
CA MET A 490 -24.75 4.39 -4.62
C MET A 490 -24.12 5.37 -5.60
N LEU A 491 -23.33 6.32 -5.09
CA LEU A 491 -22.50 7.18 -5.93
C LEU A 491 -21.48 6.34 -6.71
N LEU A 492 -21.46 6.45 -8.04
CA LEU A 492 -20.56 5.71 -8.93
C LEU A 492 -19.36 6.55 -9.40
N ASN A 493 -19.61 7.78 -9.85
CA ASN A 493 -18.60 8.66 -10.41
C ASN A 493 -19.13 10.09 -10.56
N VAL A 494 -18.30 10.98 -11.11
CA VAL A 494 -18.71 12.29 -11.62
C VAL A 494 -18.47 12.31 -13.13
N CYS A 495 -19.42 12.76 -13.94
CA CYS A 495 -19.23 12.75 -15.40
C CYS A 495 -19.79 14.00 -16.10
N SER A 496 -19.30 14.26 -17.32
CA SER A 496 -19.86 15.23 -18.26
C SER A 496 -21.29 14.88 -18.67
N ALA A 497 -22.03 15.85 -19.21
CA ALA A 497 -23.43 15.67 -19.60
C ALA A 497 -23.64 14.56 -20.65
N ASP A 498 -22.68 14.39 -21.56
CA ASP A 498 -22.67 13.33 -22.58
C ASP A 498 -22.15 11.97 -22.08
N LYS A 499 -21.76 11.90 -20.80
CA LYS A 499 -21.22 10.71 -20.11
C LYS A 499 -19.93 10.15 -20.74
N LYS A 500 -19.20 10.96 -21.51
CA LYS A 500 -17.96 10.55 -22.18
C LYS A 500 -16.70 10.93 -21.41
N VAL A 501 -16.77 11.91 -20.50
CA VAL A 501 -15.68 12.27 -19.59
C VAL A 501 -16.10 11.88 -18.17
N ILE A 502 -15.42 10.90 -17.60
CA ILE A 502 -15.81 10.23 -16.37
C ILE A 502 -14.66 10.32 -15.36
N PHE A 503 -14.95 10.84 -14.18
CA PHE A 503 -14.01 11.05 -13.09
C PHE A 503 -14.26 10.03 -11.98
N PHE A 504 -13.21 9.36 -11.52
CA PHE A 504 -13.29 8.38 -10.44
C PHE A 504 -12.39 8.76 -9.25
N GLY A 505 -12.79 8.35 -8.05
CA GLY A 505 -11.96 8.45 -6.85
C GLY A 505 -11.46 9.86 -6.56
N ALA A 506 -10.15 10.02 -6.40
CA ALA A 506 -9.50 11.30 -6.15
C ALA A 506 -9.78 12.35 -7.25
N ALA A 507 -9.96 11.94 -8.51
CA ALA A 507 -10.33 12.83 -9.61
C ALA A 507 -11.74 13.40 -9.45
N ALA A 508 -12.70 12.56 -9.07
CA ALA A 508 -14.05 13.00 -8.79
C ALA A 508 -14.10 13.96 -7.61
N MET A 509 -13.33 13.67 -6.55
CA MET A 509 -13.20 14.56 -5.40
C MET A 509 -12.55 15.90 -5.77
N ALA A 510 -11.59 15.94 -6.70
CA ALA A 510 -10.96 17.19 -7.11
C ALA A 510 -11.92 18.16 -7.82
N VAL A 511 -12.84 17.63 -8.65
CA VAL A 511 -13.76 18.47 -9.45
C VAL A 511 -15.09 18.76 -8.75
N ARG A 512 -15.50 17.94 -7.77
CA ARG A 512 -16.75 18.06 -7.00
C ARG A 512 -16.56 17.64 -5.53
N GLU A 513 -15.61 18.26 -4.83
CA GLU A 513 -15.18 17.84 -3.48
C GLU A 513 -16.35 17.67 -2.51
N LYS A 514 -17.16 18.71 -2.31
CA LYS A 514 -18.22 18.71 -1.30
C LYS A 514 -19.29 17.67 -1.60
N GLU A 515 -19.88 17.71 -2.80
CA GLU A 515 -20.97 16.82 -3.17
C GLU A 515 -20.51 15.36 -3.19
N TYR A 516 -19.32 15.10 -3.73
CA TYR A 516 -18.76 13.75 -3.81
C TYR A 516 -18.43 13.18 -2.43
N MET A 517 -17.84 13.99 -1.54
CA MET A 517 -17.55 13.58 -0.17
C MET A 517 -18.83 13.25 0.60
N ASP A 518 -19.83 14.13 0.54
CA ASP A 518 -21.10 13.95 1.25
C ASP A 518 -21.83 12.67 0.78
N ALA A 519 -21.91 12.49 -0.54
CA ALA A 519 -22.55 11.30 -1.13
C ALA A 519 -21.78 10.00 -0.83
N THR A 520 -20.45 10.02 -0.92
CA THR A 520 -19.62 8.85 -0.59
C THR A 520 -19.75 8.49 0.89
N TRP A 521 -19.71 9.47 1.80
CA TRP A 521 -19.89 9.21 3.23
C TRP A 521 -21.28 8.67 3.56
N LYS A 522 -22.33 9.19 2.91
CA LYS A 522 -23.69 8.66 3.06
C LYS A 522 -23.74 7.17 2.71
N TRP A 523 -23.14 6.79 1.59
CA TRP A 523 -23.05 5.39 1.16
C TRP A 523 -22.22 4.52 2.13
N LEU A 524 -21.03 4.97 2.52
CA LEU A 524 -20.18 4.23 3.47
C LEU A 524 -20.91 3.95 4.79
N ARG A 525 -21.65 4.94 5.30
CA ARG A 525 -22.47 4.80 6.53
C ARG A 525 -23.65 3.86 6.33
N SER A 526 -24.37 3.94 5.21
CA SER A 526 -25.51 3.05 4.95
C SER A 526 -25.10 1.58 4.82
N GLU A 527 -23.87 1.32 4.36
CA GLU A 527 -23.31 -0.02 4.19
C GLU A 527 -22.53 -0.54 5.41
N ASN A 528 -22.54 0.20 6.53
CA ASN A 528 -21.74 -0.07 7.74
C ASN A 528 -20.26 -0.33 7.44
N ILE A 529 -19.70 0.35 6.45
CA ILE A 529 -18.28 0.22 6.10
C ILE A 529 -17.45 0.92 7.18
N GLY A 530 -16.43 0.22 7.68
CA GLY A 530 -15.62 0.67 8.81
C GLY A 530 -14.84 1.96 8.53
N GLY A 531 -14.50 2.68 9.61
CA GLY A 531 -13.92 4.04 9.55
C GLY A 531 -12.53 4.14 8.92
N ASP A 532 -11.83 3.03 8.71
CA ASP A 532 -10.55 3.00 7.99
C ASP A 532 -10.69 3.27 6.48
N VAL A 533 -11.93 3.39 6.01
CA VAL A 533 -12.31 3.73 4.64
C VAL A 533 -12.97 5.11 4.61
N GLY A 534 -12.57 5.96 3.65
CA GLY A 534 -13.14 7.31 3.49
C GLY A 534 -13.13 7.80 2.06
N PRO A 535 -13.83 8.91 1.74
CA PRO A 535 -13.89 9.48 0.40
C PRO A 535 -12.49 9.78 -0.15
N GLY A 536 -12.26 9.43 -1.41
CA GLY A 536 -10.98 9.64 -2.09
C GLY A 536 -9.91 8.59 -1.75
N SER A 537 -10.15 7.65 -0.83
CA SER A 537 -9.25 6.51 -0.64
C SER A 537 -9.46 5.43 -1.71
N MET A 538 -8.54 4.46 -1.76
CA MET A 538 -8.54 3.40 -2.76
C MET A 538 -9.81 2.52 -2.71
N PRO A 539 -10.27 2.01 -1.55
CA PRO A 539 -11.38 1.05 -1.53
C PRO A 539 -12.71 1.55 -2.10
N PRO A 540 -13.21 2.76 -1.77
CA PRO A 540 -14.44 3.28 -2.36
C PRO A 540 -14.34 3.35 -3.88
N SER A 541 -13.22 3.86 -4.38
CA SER A 541 -12.97 3.98 -5.82
C SER A 541 -13.06 2.62 -6.51
N ARG A 542 -12.50 1.57 -5.91
CA ARG A 542 -12.56 0.19 -6.44
C ARG A 542 -13.98 -0.37 -6.44
N ALA A 543 -14.72 -0.21 -5.34
CA ALA A 543 -16.11 -0.66 -5.25
C ALA A 543 -17.02 0.10 -6.23
N GLN A 544 -16.79 1.40 -6.40
CA GLN A 544 -17.49 2.27 -7.35
C GLN A 544 -17.25 1.87 -8.80
N ILE A 545 -15.99 1.61 -9.19
CA ILE A 545 -15.64 1.10 -10.52
C ILE A 545 -16.31 -0.25 -10.77
N LYS A 546 -16.27 -1.16 -9.79
CA LYS A 546 -16.90 -2.48 -9.91
C LYS A 546 -18.41 -2.37 -10.10
N CYS A 547 -19.08 -1.54 -9.30
CA CYS A 547 -20.52 -1.30 -9.41
C CYS A 547 -20.88 -0.62 -10.74
N TYR A 548 -20.11 0.38 -11.16
CA TYR A 548 -20.27 1.04 -12.46
C TYR A 548 -20.16 0.05 -13.64
N ASN A 549 -19.17 -0.85 -13.61
CA ASN A 549 -18.99 -1.87 -14.64
C ASN A 549 -20.13 -2.89 -14.63
N PHE A 550 -20.61 -3.30 -13.45
CA PHE A 550 -21.78 -4.17 -13.31
C PHE A 550 -23.02 -3.56 -13.96
N TRP A 551 -23.33 -2.30 -13.67
CA TRP A 551 -24.45 -1.59 -14.29
C TRP A 551 -24.26 -1.34 -15.79
N SER A 552 -23.03 -1.40 -16.28
CA SER A 552 -22.68 -1.34 -17.70
C SER A 552 -22.69 -2.72 -18.38
N GLY A 553 -23.16 -3.77 -17.70
CA GLY A 553 -23.32 -5.12 -18.25
C GLY A 553 -22.13 -6.06 -18.05
N GLN A 554 -21.14 -5.69 -17.24
CA GLN A 554 -19.97 -6.52 -16.95
C GLN A 554 -20.09 -7.19 -15.57
N ASN A 555 -20.36 -8.49 -15.54
CA ASN A 555 -20.48 -9.22 -14.27
C ASN A 555 -19.12 -9.36 -13.56
N PRO A 556 -19.04 -9.10 -12.24
CA PRO A 556 -17.83 -9.33 -11.48
C PRO A 556 -17.57 -10.83 -11.29
N ILE A 557 -16.31 -11.23 -11.20
CA ILE A 557 -15.90 -12.63 -10.92
C ILE A 557 -15.86 -12.94 -9.41
N SER A 558 -15.97 -11.90 -8.57
CA SER A 558 -16.03 -11.99 -7.12
C SER A 558 -16.47 -10.66 -6.52
N ILE A 559 -16.88 -10.69 -5.26
CA ILE A 559 -17.27 -9.53 -4.47
C ILE A 559 -16.44 -9.46 -3.18
N ASN A 560 -16.06 -8.27 -2.74
CA ASN A 560 -15.41 -8.06 -1.46
C ASN A 560 -16.48 -7.81 -0.39
N ALA A 561 -16.61 -8.75 0.55
CA ALA A 561 -17.61 -8.75 1.60
C ALA A 561 -17.51 -7.53 2.54
N ASN A 562 -16.38 -6.83 2.60
CA ASN A 562 -16.15 -5.70 3.49
C ASN A 562 -16.36 -4.32 2.85
N ILE A 563 -16.45 -4.21 1.52
CA ILE A 563 -16.56 -2.91 0.84
C ILE A 563 -17.59 -2.85 -0.28
N ASP A 564 -17.90 -3.97 -0.95
CA ASP A 564 -18.84 -3.93 -2.07
C ASP A 564 -20.29 -3.69 -1.56
N ASN A 565 -21.06 -2.99 -2.40
CA ASN A 565 -22.43 -2.59 -2.10
C ASN A 565 -23.35 -3.80 -1.91
N GLN A 566 -24.25 -3.74 -0.92
CA GLN A 566 -25.20 -4.81 -0.60
C GLN A 566 -25.98 -5.33 -1.81
N TYR A 567 -26.43 -4.46 -2.72
CA TYR A 567 -27.21 -4.84 -3.89
C TYR A 567 -26.35 -5.58 -4.91
N LEU A 568 -25.09 -5.17 -5.08
CA LEU A 568 -24.15 -5.89 -5.92
C LEU A 568 -23.88 -7.30 -5.36
N ILE A 569 -23.76 -7.42 -4.03
CA ILE A 569 -23.57 -8.71 -3.36
C ILE A 569 -24.79 -9.62 -3.57
N ILE A 570 -26.01 -9.10 -3.35
CA ILE A 570 -27.25 -9.86 -3.56
C ILE A 570 -27.32 -10.33 -5.02
N LYS A 571 -27.11 -9.44 -5.99
CA LYS A 571 -27.18 -9.79 -7.43
C LYS A 571 -26.13 -10.81 -7.83
N TYR A 572 -24.93 -10.70 -7.27
CA TYR A 572 -23.87 -11.67 -7.50
C TYR A 572 -24.25 -13.06 -6.96
N LEU A 573 -24.86 -13.15 -5.77
CA LEU A 573 -25.36 -14.41 -5.20
C LEU A 573 -26.56 -14.97 -5.99
N GLU A 574 -27.50 -14.12 -6.41
CA GLU A 574 -28.62 -14.54 -7.27
C GLU A 574 -28.11 -15.14 -8.59
N ASN A 575 -27.13 -14.49 -9.22
CA ASN A 575 -26.49 -15.01 -10.44
C ASN A 575 -25.73 -16.33 -10.20
N ALA A 576 -25.32 -16.60 -8.95
CA ALA A 576 -24.74 -17.87 -8.52
C ALA A 576 -25.80 -18.96 -8.23
N GLY A 577 -27.09 -18.68 -8.43
CA GLY A 577 -28.19 -19.62 -8.17
C GLY A 577 -28.71 -19.60 -6.74
N VAL A 578 -28.31 -18.64 -5.91
CA VAL A 578 -28.82 -18.47 -4.55
C VAL A 578 -30.19 -17.81 -4.59
N GLU A 579 -31.15 -18.35 -3.82
CA GLU A 579 -32.46 -17.73 -3.70
C GLU A 579 -32.35 -16.32 -3.12
N LYS A 580 -33.09 -15.36 -3.71
CA LYS A 580 -33.06 -13.95 -3.32
C LYS A 580 -33.28 -13.75 -1.82
N SER A 581 -34.21 -14.48 -1.20
CA SER A 581 -34.52 -14.40 0.23
C SER A 581 -33.30 -14.76 1.11
N ILE A 582 -32.56 -15.81 0.73
CA ILE A 582 -31.34 -16.25 1.41
C ILE A 582 -30.22 -15.23 1.20
N ALA A 583 -30.06 -14.72 -0.03
CA ALA A 583 -29.06 -13.70 -0.33
C ALA A 583 -29.28 -12.41 0.47
N GLU A 584 -30.53 -11.93 0.55
CA GLU A 584 -30.90 -10.76 1.34
C GLU A 584 -30.63 -10.96 2.84
N GLN A 585 -30.97 -12.13 3.38
CA GLN A 585 -30.74 -12.44 4.79
C GLN A 585 -29.25 -12.61 5.13
N PHE A 586 -28.45 -13.21 4.23
CA PHE A 586 -26.99 -13.26 4.35
C PHE A 586 -26.40 -11.85 4.38
N VAL A 587 -26.81 -10.99 3.45
CA VAL A 587 -26.29 -9.63 3.35
C VAL A 587 -26.67 -8.77 4.54
N LYS A 588 -27.90 -8.91 5.07
CA LYS A 588 -28.30 -8.25 6.33
C LYS A 588 -27.37 -8.61 7.49
N ASP A 589 -27.05 -9.89 7.64
CA ASP A 589 -26.14 -10.35 8.69
C ASP A 589 -24.69 -9.91 8.44
N LEU A 590 -24.25 -9.89 7.17
CA LEU A 590 -22.94 -9.39 6.77
C LEU A 590 -22.77 -7.90 7.09
N LEU A 591 -23.79 -7.08 6.79
CA LEU A 591 -23.78 -5.65 7.12
C LEU A 591 -23.67 -5.41 8.63
N GLN A 592 -24.27 -6.28 9.46
CA GLN A 592 -24.11 -6.21 10.91
C GLN A 592 -22.71 -6.67 11.34
N ALA A 593 -22.18 -7.74 10.71
CA ALA A 593 -20.83 -8.22 10.96
C ALA A 593 -19.76 -7.17 10.61
N ARG A 594 -19.95 -6.34 9.57
CA ARG A 594 -19.02 -5.25 9.25
C ARG A 594 -18.79 -4.28 10.40
N LYS A 595 -19.75 -4.11 11.32
CA LYS A 595 -19.62 -3.24 12.50
C LYS A 595 -18.66 -3.79 13.56
N SER A 596 -18.17 -5.02 13.45
CA SER A 596 -17.29 -5.61 14.46
C SER A 596 -15.95 -4.89 14.61
N SER A 597 -15.51 -4.16 13.58
CA SER A 597 -14.26 -3.39 13.62
C SER A 597 -14.25 -2.25 12.60
N THR A 598 -13.29 -1.32 12.73
CA THR A 598 -13.02 -0.29 11.69
C THR A 598 -12.53 -0.89 10.36
N CYS A 599 -12.11 -2.15 10.37
CA CYS A 599 -11.63 -2.92 9.22
C CYS A 599 -12.71 -3.82 8.60
N GLY A 600 -13.94 -3.78 9.10
CA GLY A 600 -15.02 -4.66 8.67
C GLY A 600 -15.08 -5.99 9.43
N ALA A 601 -15.69 -7.00 8.79
CA ALA A 601 -15.83 -8.36 9.28
C ALA A 601 -14.56 -9.18 9.07
N SER A 602 -14.20 -10.02 10.06
CA SER A 602 -13.07 -10.92 9.96
C SER A 602 -13.36 -12.13 9.06
N TYR A 603 -12.31 -12.79 8.57
CA TYR A 603 -12.43 -14.02 7.77
C TYR A 603 -13.31 -15.08 8.46
N LEU A 604 -13.08 -15.34 9.75
CA LEU A 604 -13.83 -16.33 10.51
C LEU A 604 -15.31 -15.96 10.60
N LEU A 605 -15.60 -14.67 10.84
CA LEU A 605 -16.97 -14.19 10.91
C LEU A 605 -17.70 -14.34 9.56
N ILE A 606 -17.03 -14.01 8.45
CA ILE A 606 -17.58 -14.20 7.10
C ILE A 606 -17.82 -15.70 6.83
N LEU A 607 -16.88 -16.58 7.21
CA LEU A 607 -17.02 -18.03 7.05
C LEU A 607 -18.21 -18.59 7.84
N ASP A 608 -18.39 -18.14 9.07
CA ASP A 608 -19.52 -18.55 9.91
C ASP A 608 -20.85 -18.08 9.33
N LEU A 609 -20.90 -16.88 8.74
CA LEU A 609 -22.08 -16.41 8.01
C LEU A 609 -22.38 -17.26 6.76
N LEU A 610 -21.36 -17.64 5.99
CA LEU A 610 -21.56 -18.52 4.83
C LEU A 610 -22.17 -19.86 5.26
N LYS A 611 -21.67 -20.47 6.35
CA LYS A 611 -22.22 -21.71 6.90
C LYS A 611 -23.64 -21.54 7.44
N LYS A 612 -23.90 -20.44 8.18
CA LYS A 612 -25.23 -20.13 8.73
C LYS A 612 -26.30 -20.08 7.64
N HIS A 613 -25.97 -19.50 6.49
CA HIS A 613 -26.87 -19.34 5.34
C HIS A 613 -26.73 -20.45 4.28
N LYS A 614 -25.97 -21.51 4.58
CA LYS A 614 -25.70 -22.65 3.67
C LYS A 614 -25.13 -22.24 2.30
N LEU A 615 -24.39 -21.13 2.27
CA LEU A 615 -23.72 -20.62 1.07
C LEU A 615 -22.33 -21.21 0.89
N ASP A 616 -21.77 -21.84 1.93
CA ASP A 616 -20.43 -22.44 1.92
C ASP A 616 -20.28 -23.61 0.95
N GLN A 617 -21.37 -24.14 0.39
CA GLN A 617 -21.32 -25.14 -0.69
C GLN A 617 -21.14 -24.54 -2.08
N ILE A 618 -21.55 -23.28 -2.28
CA ILE A 618 -21.53 -22.56 -3.56
C ILE A 618 -20.38 -21.56 -3.60
N MET A 619 -20.07 -20.98 -2.44
CA MET A 619 -19.15 -19.86 -2.28
C MET A 619 -17.89 -20.28 -1.52
N GLU A 620 -16.76 -19.72 -1.93
CA GLU A 620 -15.51 -19.77 -1.18
C GLU A 620 -15.02 -18.36 -0.85
N ILE A 621 -14.16 -18.26 0.18
CA ILE A 621 -13.48 -17.01 0.52
C ILE A 621 -12.07 -17.07 -0.07
N LYS A 622 -11.77 -16.15 -0.99
CA LYS A 622 -10.41 -15.86 -1.45
C LYS A 622 -9.82 -14.74 -0.61
N GLY A 623 -8.56 -14.91 -0.18
CA GLY A 623 -7.90 -13.99 0.74
C GLY A 623 -8.69 -13.86 2.05
N HIS A 624 -8.79 -12.64 2.57
CA HIS A 624 -9.48 -12.38 3.86
C HIS A 624 -10.94 -11.92 3.75
N GLY A 625 -11.47 -11.71 2.54
CA GLY A 625 -12.82 -11.12 2.43
C GLY A 625 -13.48 -11.18 1.05
N HIS A 626 -12.89 -11.85 0.06
CA HIS A 626 -13.50 -11.94 -1.26
C HIS A 626 -14.34 -13.20 -1.40
N LEU A 627 -15.64 -13.05 -1.66
CA LEU A 627 -16.52 -14.16 -1.99
C LEU A 627 -16.42 -14.45 -3.48
N ALA A 628 -16.04 -15.67 -3.82
CA ALA A 628 -15.97 -16.17 -5.19
C ALA A 628 -16.79 -17.45 -5.32
N LEU A 629 -17.28 -17.72 -6.52
CA LEU A 629 -17.88 -19.03 -6.81
C LEU A 629 -16.84 -20.12 -6.62
N LYS A 630 -17.21 -21.21 -5.94
CA LYS A 630 -16.42 -22.43 -5.95
C LYS A 630 -16.36 -22.91 -7.38
N THR A 631 -15.16 -22.94 -7.95
CA THR A 631 -14.94 -23.73 -9.16
C THR A 631 -15.24 -25.17 -8.83
N THR A 632 -16.18 -25.80 -9.54
CA THR A 632 -16.31 -27.25 -9.63
C THR A 632 -14.99 -27.76 -10.20
N SER A 633 -14.02 -27.99 -9.33
CA SER A 633 -12.93 -28.86 -9.66
C SER A 633 -13.56 -30.22 -9.97
N GLU A 634 -13.36 -30.73 -11.20
CA GLU A 634 -13.15 -32.17 -11.38
C GLU A 634 -12.35 -32.66 -10.17
N PRO A 635 -12.73 -33.79 -9.55
CA PRO A 635 -12.16 -34.19 -8.28
C PRO A 635 -10.65 -34.06 -8.39
N ALA A 636 -10.10 -33.06 -7.69
CA ALA A 636 -8.67 -32.92 -7.57
C ALA A 636 -8.22 -34.28 -7.07
N LEU A 637 -7.33 -34.94 -7.83
CA LEU A 637 -6.57 -36.07 -7.34
C LEU A 637 -6.25 -35.75 -5.88
N PRO A 638 -6.65 -36.61 -4.93
CA PRO A 638 -6.76 -36.25 -3.54
C PRO A 638 -5.49 -35.53 -3.16
N LEU A 639 -5.64 -34.28 -2.69
CA LEU A 639 -4.58 -33.52 -2.02
C LEU A 639 -3.78 -34.54 -1.25
N SER A 640 -2.57 -34.85 -1.75
CA SER A 640 -1.69 -35.78 -1.08
C SER A 640 -1.64 -35.28 0.35
N LYS A 641 -2.07 -36.14 1.29
CA LYS A 641 -2.16 -35.86 2.73
C LYS A 641 -1.06 -34.87 3.13
N PRO A 642 -1.34 -33.86 3.98
CA PRO A 642 -0.28 -33.02 4.53
C PRO A 642 0.84 -33.96 4.96
N LYS A 643 2.02 -33.81 4.33
CA LYS A 643 3.17 -34.66 4.66
C LYS A 643 3.35 -34.53 6.16
N GLN A 644 3.06 -35.62 6.86
CA GLN A 644 3.31 -35.74 8.27
C GLN A 644 4.76 -35.34 8.52
N PRO A 645 5.07 -34.70 9.66
CA PRO A 645 6.44 -34.42 10.03
C PRO A 645 7.26 -35.72 9.98
N LEU A 646 8.52 -35.58 9.59
CA LEU A 646 9.51 -36.61 9.24
C LEU A 646 9.95 -37.49 10.44
N LEU A 647 9.01 -37.86 11.31
CA LEU A 647 9.18 -38.73 12.47
C LEU A 647 7.97 -39.66 12.67
N SER A 648 7.40 -40.21 11.58
CA SER A 648 6.29 -41.18 11.60
C SER A 648 6.68 -42.62 11.99
N TRP A 649 7.82 -42.81 12.67
CA TRP A 649 8.26 -44.08 13.26
C TRP A 649 7.98 -44.15 14.77
N LEU A 650 7.47 -43.07 15.36
CA LEU A 650 6.95 -43.02 16.73
C LEU A 650 5.42 -43.06 16.66
N GLY A 651 4.86 -44.28 16.68
CA GLY A 651 3.41 -44.51 16.69
C GLY A 651 2.71 -43.91 17.94
N PRO A 652 1.36 -43.87 17.97
CA PRO A 652 0.58 -43.11 18.95
C PRO A 652 0.54 -43.71 20.37
N GLN A 653 1.37 -44.72 20.66
CA GLN A 653 1.45 -45.35 21.96
C GLN A 653 2.90 -45.74 22.27
N ARG A 654 3.60 -44.86 22.99
CA ARG A 654 4.43 -45.26 24.13
C ARG A 654 4.51 -44.13 25.15
N LYS A 655 4.06 -44.47 26.35
CA LYS A 655 4.34 -43.82 27.63
C LYS A 655 5.83 -43.91 27.90
N THR A 656 6.44 -42.81 28.35
CA THR A 656 7.57 -42.83 29.30
C THR A 656 7.54 -41.51 30.10
N ASP A 657 6.97 -41.63 31.30
CA ASP A 657 7.43 -41.15 32.60
C ASP A 657 7.85 -39.70 32.85
N ASP A 658 7.22 -38.69 32.24
CA ASP A 658 7.25 -37.32 32.83
C ASP A 658 5.88 -36.62 32.82
N ALA A 659 4.80 -37.42 32.88
CA ALA A 659 3.46 -36.91 33.08
C ALA A 659 2.80 -37.60 34.27
N ASN A 660 3.04 -37.08 35.48
CA ASN A 660 1.99 -37.06 36.49
C ASN A 660 1.26 -35.73 36.38
N VAL A 661 0.04 -35.85 35.87
CA VAL A 661 -1.04 -34.88 35.95
C VAL A 661 -1.41 -34.73 37.43
N PHE A 662 -1.55 -33.51 37.95
CA PHE A 662 -2.85 -32.95 38.39
C PHE A 662 -2.70 -31.68 39.24
N VAL A 663 -3.62 -30.79 38.94
CA VAL A 663 -4.13 -29.63 39.70
C VAL A 663 -4.27 -29.95 41.19
N SER A 664 -3.79 -29.06 42.07
CA SER A 664 -4.54 -28.67 43.27
C SER A 664 -3.90 -27.47 43.98
N SER A 665 -4.78 -26.61 44.46
CA SER A 665 -4.60 -25.50 45.39
C SER A 665 -3.91 -25.86 46.71
N SER A 666 -3.10 -24.90 47.19
CA SER A 666 -2.81 -24.48 48.59
C SER A 666 -2.06 -25.43 49.56
N VAL A 667 -0.88 -25.04 50.08
CA VAL A 667 -0.57 -24.40 51.41
C VAL A 667 0.95 -24.53 51.72
N GLU A 668 1.45 -23.59 52.53
CA GLU A 668 2.81 -23.29 53.04
C GLU A 668 3.62 -24.40 53.79
N ASP A 669 4.92 -24.09 53.84
CA ASP A 669 5.96 -24.29 54.86
C ASP A 669 6.48 -25.67 55.33
N ILE A 670 7.79 -25.82 55.06
CA ILE A 670 8.88 -26.07 56.02
C ILE A 670 8.63 -27.06 57.18
N ARG A 671 9.33 -28.21 57.01
CA ARG A 671 10.09 -29.03 58.00
C ARG A 671 9.41 -30.22 58.70
N LEU A 672 10.06 -31.36 58.42
CA LEU A 672 10.54 -32.42 59.33
C LEU A 672 9.50 -33.25 60.10
N ILE A 673 9.46 -34.52 59.66
CA ILE A 673 9.51 -35.76 60.47
C ILE A 673 8.31 -36.05 61.39
N ASN A 674 7.64 -37.15 61.02
CA ASN A 674 6.93 -38.13 61.83
C ASN A 674 5.50 -37.83 62.33
N THR A 675 4.58 -38.66 61.78
CA THR A 675 3.43 -39.36 62.41
C THR A 675 2.21 -38.57 62.95
N MET A 676 1.04 -39.02 62.44
CA MET A 676 -0.30 -39.14 63.05
C MET A 676 -1.27 -37.92 63.11
N GLU A 677 -2.39 -38.09 62.39
CA GLU A 677 -3.83 -37.79 62.66
C GLU A 677 -4.38 -36.40 63.12
N ASN A 678 -5.40 -35.95 62.34
CA ASN A 678 -6.68 -35.27 62.66
C ASN A 678 -6.89 -33.72 62.71
N GLN A 679 -7.79 -33.28 61.80
CA GLN A 679 -8.95 -32.34 61.85
C GLN A 679 -8.87 -30.79 61.96
N GLU A 680 -9.52 -30.18 60.95
CA GLU A 680 -10.56 -29.10 60.92
C GLU A 680 -10.29 -27.56 61.05
N HIS A 681 -10.57 -26.90 59.91
CA HIS A 681 -11.45 -25.74 59.62
C HIS A 681 -11.14 -24.26 59.96
N SER A 682 -11.27 -23.46 58.87
CA SER A 682 -11.94 -22.14 58.69
C SER A 682 -11.16 -20.85 59.04
N VAL A 683 -11.29 -19.66 58.44
CA VAL A 683 -12.00 -19.00 57.30
C VAL A 683 -11.55 -17.49 57.30
N GLN A 684 -11.59 -16.77 56.15
CA GLN A 684 -11.60 -15.28 55.92
C GLN A 684 -10.35 -14.41 56.26
N LEU A 685 -10.02 -13.25 55.65
CA LEU A 685 -10.35 -12.47 54.42
C LEU A 685 -9.41 -11.23 54.34
N PHE A 686 -9.22 -10.71 53.12
CA PHE A 686 -8.87 -9.32 52.69
C PHE A 686 -7.77 -8.49 53.40
N ALA A 687 -6.76 -8.10 52.61
CA ALA A 687 -6.63 -6.75 52.02
C ALA A 687 -5.77 -6.82 50.75
#